data_AF-W8P4G5-F1
#
_entry.id   AF-W8P4G5-F1
#
_cell.length_a   1.000
_cell.length_b   1.000
_cell.length_c   1.000
_cell.angle_alpha   90.00
_cell.angle_beta   90.00
_cell.angle_gamma   90.00
#
_symmetry.space_group_name_H-M   'P 1'
#
loop_
_entity.id
_entity.type
_entity.pdbx_description
1 polymer ?
#
loop_
_entity_poly.entity_id
_entity_poly.type
_entity_poly.pdbx_seq_one_letter_code
_entity_poly.pdbx_strand_id
1 'polypeptide(L)'
;MELELYHSLPIFGEVEIKLYDDASMIYELFRGDIERLKNVPHLGIIHQTLGIPMYTRYDHIITMMTLVQEIKKHVSNPRFSTPIKLNNNVEYTSIEDFLKSWSLLYSLGHLYTTFTAEHAFLRYLLNNPDFHKEFYEDVEERVKRHFKNRGRFKYLDNIMGNLQNIIKTENIMRVYKIFTLLKLLNVLDKIKDSEKENYKKLRELTTFIFLRHKYLDSVKITEQRLKLQKIIDYFITIRMLAFTILDGSFAPSHLRFEPLRVIHDIEKFVVSREYKQLLNSIHRFYTSTIYQTPKNMYYHHVLVKEFEQKIFSNFSDSKVFIDALLNNELDIKIREVLENLKTSETEHIRIENKYNIVRLNIPSNFFPNPVTWELHELKKISIIGGVGFNLSKNMCTVDLFFPKNYKSQNNFQLIVNTLLIFENLYNVIRQKSFEIPPNYRIVLGYVPYFMFSPLAEYILKTTIRSDLRFPKYFIKGSLLTYPILFARYDLDDTLSFIKFTAKALQFEGTKKIESEYSQKALKYIIHNLDTSKFFIYSPNVVISNGTDNVNQEIDFLLVGISENAINMYIGEIKSNGDFNNEQLLRELEAFFGISPQQARKILVSESSKISHPEYHAEISQIIIGSNTNTTVNLESNKIRIFRKSIRPLDASPKSNIVWFSL
;
A
#
# COMPACT_ATOMS: atom_id res chain seq x y z
N MET A 1 6.15 -12.01 -44.63
CA MET A 1 5.15 -10.94 -44.90
C MET A 1 5.57 -9.73 -44.08
N GLU A 2 5.61 -8.55 -44.68
CA GLU A 2 5.93 -7.31 -43.95
C GLU A 2 4.62 -6.55 -43.67
N LEU A 3 4.47 -6.08 -42.43
CA LEU A 3 3.37 -5.23 -41.99
C LEU A 3 3.96 -4.01 -41.29
N GLU A 4 3.54 -2.83 -41.70
CA GLU A 4 3.96 -1.55 -41.12
C GLU A 4 2.86 -1.00 -40.21
N LEU A 5 3.25 -0.59 -38.99
CA LEU A 5 2.36 0.11 -38.06
C LEU A 5 2.89 1.53 -37.82
N TYR A 6 2.08 2.53 -38.15
CA TYR A 6 2.37 3.95 -37.93
C TYR A 6 1.66 4.43 -36.67
N HIS A 7 2.38 5.13 -35.80
CA HIS A 7 1.82 5.63 -34.54
C HIS A 7 2.61 6.83 -34.01
N SER A 8 2.02 7.64 -33.12
CA SER A 8 2.71 8.75 -32.45
C SER A 8 2.92 8.43 -30.97
N LEU A 9 4.16 8.49 -30.51
CA LEU A 9 4.54 8.20 -29.12
C LEU A 9 5.12 9.43 -28.40
N PRO A 10 4.91 9.55 -27.07
CA PRO A 10 5.70 10.46 -26.25
C PRO A 10 7.21 10.23 -26.45
N ILE A 11 7.96 11.33 -26.54
CA ILE A 11 9.42 11.39 -26.72
C ILE A 11 9.92 10.93 -28.11
N PHE A 12 9.36 9.88 -28.72
CA PHE A 12 9.81 9.39 -30.03
C PHE A 12 9.15 10.13 -31.22
N GLY A 13 8.00 10.78 -31.02
CA GLY A 13 7.25 11.41 -32.10
C GLY A 13 6.55 10.35 -32.98
N GLU A 14 6.48 10.59 -34.28
CA GLU A 14 5.97 9.62 -35.25
C GLU A 14 6.95 8.45 -35.41
N VAL A 15 6.46 7.22 -35.23
CA VAL A 15 7.25 5.99 -35.32
C VAL A 15 6.64 5.02 -36.32
N GLU A 16 7.52 4.37 -37.10
CA GLU A 16 7.18 3.29 -38.02
C GLU A 16 7.69 1.95 -37.45
N ILE A 17 6.76 1.07 -37.09
CA ILE A 17 7.08 -0.26 -36.60
C ILE A 17 6.91 -1.28 -37.73
N LYS A 18 8.02 -1.73 -38.29
CA LYS A 18 8.05 -2.85 -39.24
C LYS A 18 7.94 -4.18 -38.49
N LEU A 19 6.91 -4.97 -38.79
CA LEU A 19 6.73 -6.34 -38.32
C LEU A 19 7.03 -7.29 -39.49
N TYR A 20 8.07 -8.11 -39.34
CA TYR A 20 8.42 -9.13 -40.33
C TYR A 20 7.84 -10.49 -39.91
N ASP A 21 7.75 -11.40 -40.88
CA ASP A 21 7.47 -12.84 -40.78
C ASP A 21 6.76 -13.30 -39.49
N ASP A 22 7.52 -13.66 -38.45
CA ASP A 22 6.95 -14.20 -37.21
C ASP A 22 6.15 -13.18 -36.40
N ALA A 23 6.61 -11.92 -36.33
CA ALA A 23 5.90 -10.86 -35.63
C ALA A 23 4.64 -10.42 -36.40
N SER A 24 4.71 -10.39 -37.74
CA SER A 24 3.55 -10.16 -38.61
C SER A 24 2.50 -11.26 -38.43
N MET A 25 2.92 -12.54 -38.46
CA MET A 25 2.05 -13.69 -38.19
C MET A 25 1.38 -13.61 -36.81
N ILE A 26 2.13 -13.27 -35.75
CA ILE A 26 1.57 -13.12 -34.41
C ILE A 26 0.60 -11.94 -34.33
N TYR A 27 0.88 -10.82 -35.00
CA TYR A 27 -0.08 -9.72 -35.09
C TYR A 27 -1.39 -10.16 -35.74
N GLU A 28 -1.35 -10.85 -36.88
CA GLU A 28 -2.57 -11.30 -37.56
C GLU A 28 -3.41 -12.28 -36.74
N LEU A 29 -2.77 -13.22 -36.04
CA LEU A 29 -3.47 -14.17 -35.16
C LEU A 29 -4.22 -13.50 -34.01
N PHE A 30 -3.80 -12.29 -33.60
CA PHE A 30 -4.36 -11.55 -32.47
C PHE A 30 -4.89 -10.16 -32.85
N ARG A 31 -5.09 -9.87 -34.14
CA ARG A 31 -5.39 -8.52 -34.66
C ARG A 31 -6.53 -7.84 -33.89
N GLY A 32 -7.67 -8.52 -33.72
CA GLY A 32 -8.83 -7.97 -33.00
C GLY A 32 -8.54 -7.67 -31.51
N ASP A 33 -7.76 -8.51 -30.84
CA ASP A 33 -7.36 -8.29 -29.45
C ASP A 33 -6.32 -7.18 -29.30
N ILE A 34 -5.44 -6.99 -30.30
CA ILE A 34 -4.44 -5.91 -30.35
C ILE A 34 -5.13 -4.56 -30.62
N GLU A 35 -6.06 -4.52 -31.57
CA GLU A 35 -6.88 -3.33 -31.86
C GLU A 35 -7.73 -2.92 -30.65
N ARG A 36 -8.29 -3.89 -29.91
CA ARG A 36 -8.97 -3.62 -28.62
C ARG A 36 -8.06 -2.87 -27.63
N LEU A 37 -6.75 -3.15 -27.58
CA LEU A 37 -5.84 -2.49 -26.65
C LEU A 37 -5.67 -0.98 -26.90
N LYS A 38 -6.04 -0.47 -28.09
CA LYS A 38 -6.16 0.98 -28.36
C LYS A 38 -7.25 1.66 -27.53
N ASN A 39 -8.18 0.88 -26.98
CA ASN A 39 -9.27 1.34 -26.13
C ASN A 39 -9.08 0.94 -24.66
N VAL A 40 -7.96 0.33 -24.27
CA VAL A 40 -7.68 -0.08 -22.88
C VAL A 40 -6.69 0.92 -22.26
N PRO A 41 -7.11 1.82 -21.34
CA PRO A 41 -6.22 2.81 -20.75
C PRO A 41 -5.09 2.15 -19.97
N HIS A 42 -3.85 2.57 -20.22
CA HIS A 42 -2.66 2.02 -19.57
C HIS A 42 -2.70 2.20 -18.04
N LEU A 43 -3.10 3.40 -17.62
CA LEU A 43 -3.26 3.80 -16.23
C LEU A 43 -4.60 3.34 -15.60
N GLY A 44 -5.43 2.61 -16.34
CA GLY A 44 -6.77 2.22 -15.87
C GLY A 44 -7.61 3.44 -15.50
N ILE A 45 -8.13 3.52 -14.26
CA ILE A 45 -8.89 4.69 -13.80
C ILE A 45 -7.99 5.93 -13.54
N ILE A 46 -6.68 5.74 -13.34
CA ILE A 46 -5.79 6.77 -12.80
C ILE A 46 -5.61 7.98 -13.75
N HIS A 47 -5.76 7.78 -15.06
CA HIS A 47 -5.69 8.91 -15.99
C HIS A 47 -6.83 9.93 -15.75
N GLN A 48 -8.02 9.45 -15.35
CA GLN A 48 -9.19 10.28 -15.09
C GLN A 48 -9.05 11.00 -13.74
N THR A 49 -8.53 10.31 -12.72
CA THR A 49 -8.40 10.87 -11.37
C THR A 49 -7.28 11.90 -11.27
N LEU A 50 -6.21 11.78 -12.05
CA LEU A 50 -5.11 12.76 -12.09
C LEU A 50 -5.22 13.81 -13.21
N GLY A 51 -6.20 13.69 -14.12
CA GLY A 51 -6.28 14.57 -15.30
C GLY A 51 -5.15 14.35 -16.30
N ILE A 52 -4.55 13.15 -16.28
CA ILE A 52 -3.47 12.75 -17.19
C ILE A 52 -4.09 12.38 -18.56
N PRO A 53 -3.49 12.81 -19.70
CA PRO A 53 -3.90 12.36 -21.02
C PRO A 53 -3.98 10.83 -21.11
N MET A 54 -5.04 10.33 -21.76
CA MET A 54 -5.21 8.88 -21.91
C MET A 54 -4.18 8.35 -22.91
N TYR A 55 -3.26 7.53 -22.42
CA TYR A 55 -2.51 6.56 -23.21
C TYR A 55 -2.91 5.15 -22.78
N THR A 56 -2.58 4.18 -23.63
CA THR A 56 -3.28 2.90 -23.75
C THR A 56 -2.30 1.72 -23.61
N ARG A 57 -2.85 0.51 -23.49
CA ARG A 57 -2.02 -0.70 -23.55
C ARG A 57 -1.43 -0.92 -24.95
N TYR A 58 -2.04 -0.39 -26.00
CA TYR A 58 -1.45 -0.36 -27.34
C TYR A 58 -0.21 0.56 -27.40
N ASP A 59 -0.29 1.78 -26.87
CA ASP A 59 0.87 2.71 -26.80
C ASP A 59 2.08 2.07 -26.12
N HIS A 60 1.85 1.29 -25.06
CA HIS A 60 2.90 0.54 -24.38
C HIS A 60 3.50 -0.58 -25.23
N ILE A 61 2.70 -1.32 -25.99
CA ILE A 61 3.19 -2.33 -26.94
C ILE A 61 4.01 -1.67 -28.06
N ILE A 62 3.51 -0.58 -28.66
CA ILE A 62 4.25 0.19 -29.69
C ILE A 62 5.55 0.74 -29.11
N THR A 63 5.55 1.28 -27.88
CA THR A 63 6.76 1.75 -27.20
C THR A 63 7.77 0.62 -27.01
N MET A 64 7.33 -0.57 -26.59
CA MET A 64 8.22 -1.74 -26.47
C MET A 64 8.82 -2.16 -27.82
N MET A 65 8.05 -2.14 -28.91
CA MET A 65 8.55 -2.50 -30.25
C MET A 65 9.48 -1.43 -30.84
N THR A 66 9.18 -0.15 -30.61
CA THR A 66 10.07 0.99 -30.92
C THR A 66 11.40 0.80 -30.22
N LEU A 67 11.38 0.51 -28.92
CA LEU A 67 12.57 0.23 -28.13
C LEU A 67 13.37 -0.96 -28.68
N VAL A 68 12.74 -2.03 -29.19
CA VAL A 68 13.45 -3.12 -29.88
C VAL A 68 14.16 -2.63 -31.15
N GLN A 69 13.52 -1.78 -31.96
CA GLN A 69 14.10 -1.21 -33.18
C GLN A 69 15.24 -0.20 -32.91
N GLU A 70 15.22 0.50 -31.78
CA GLU A 70 16.30 1.42 -31.39
C GLU A 70 17.45 0.67 -30.71
N ILE A 71 17.16 -0.20 -29.75
CA ILE A 71 18.18 -0.96 -28.99
C ILE A 71 19.01 -1.86 -29.90
N LYS A 72 18.45 -2.44 -30.98
CA LYS A 72 19.23 -3.25 -31.93
C LYS A 72 20.38 -2.50 -32.61
N LYS A 73 20.32 -1.16 -32.66
CA LYS A 73 21.40 -0.31 -33.22
C LYS A 73 22.61 -0.23 -32.29
N HIS A 74 22.42 -0.49 -30.99
CA HIS A 74 23.43 -0.37 -29.94
C HIS A 74 23.89 -1.71 -29.35
N VAL A 75 23.14 -2.80 -29.58
CA VAL A 75 23.47 -4.14 -29.05
C VAL A 75 24.39 -4.91 -29.98
N SER A 76 25.57 -5.27 -29.46
CA SER A 76 26.58 -6.04 -30.16
C SER A 76 26.37 -7.56 -30.05
N ASN A 77 25.92 -8.04 -28.88
CA ASN A 77 25.82 -9.46 -28.57
C ASN A 77 24.68 -9.79 -27.56
N PRO A 78 23.65 -10.56 -27.95
CA PRO A 78 23.46 -11.18 -29.27
C PRO A 78 22.95 -10.16 -30.29
N ARG A 79 23.41 -10.24 -31.55
CA ARG A 79 22.87 -9.40 -32.64
C ARG A 79 21.39 -9.73 -32.88
N PHE A 80 20.52 -8.72 -32.80
CA PHE A 80 19.06 -8.94 -32.83
C PHE A 80 18.55 -9.48 -34.19
N SER A 81 19.28 -9.25 -35.28
CA SER A 81 19.00 -9.81 -36.61
C SER A 81 19.34 -11.29 -36.77
N THR A 82 19.90 -11.96 -35.74
CA THR A 82 20.20 -13.40 -35.82
C THR A 82 19.01 -14.27 -35.42
N PRO A 83 18.82 -15.46 -36.04
CA PRO A 83 17.79 -16.40 -35.61
C PRO A 83 17.91 -16.83 -34.15
N ILE A 84 16.78 -17.24 -33.58
CA ILE A 84 16.69 -17.74 -32.21
C ILE A 84 15.98 -19.09 -32.17
N LYS A 85 16.78 -20.13 -31.91
CA LYS A 85 16.29 -21.48 -31.61
C LYS A 85 15.71 -21.52 -30.21
N LEU A 86 14.48 -21.99 -30.11
CA LEU A 86 13.78 -22.35 -28.89
C LEU A 86 13.97 -23.86 -28.61
N ASN A 87 13.23 -24.41 -27.65
CA ASN A 87 13.16 -25.85 -27.46
C ASN A 87 12.29 -26.48 -28.57
N ASN A 88 12.24 -27.81 -28.60
CA ASN A 88 11.45 -28.59 -29.58
C ASN A 88 11.80 -28.27 -31.05
N ASN A 89 13.00 -27.75 -31.32
CA ASN A 89 13.51 -27.31 -32.62
C ASN A 89 12.68 -26.19 -33.30
N VAL A 90 11.87 -25.45 -32.54
CA VAL A 90 11.17 -24.25 -33.04
C VAL A 90 12.20 -23.12 -33.21
N GLU A 91 12.21 -22.44 -34.35
CA GLU A 91 13.13 -21.33 -34.63
C GLU A 91 12.37 -20.09 -35.09
N TYR A 92 12.61 -18.96 -34.43
CA TYR A 92 12.16 -17.66 -34.92
C TYR A 92 13.21 -17.02 -35.82
N THR A 93 12.74 -16.38 -36.89
CA THR A 93 13.55 -15.73 -37.95
C THR A 93 14.62 -14.81 -37.40
N SER A 94 14.27 -14.01 -36.38
CA SER A 94 15.19 -13.13 -35.69
C SER A 94 14.84 -12.98 -34.20
N ILE A 95 15.81 -12.54 -33.39
CA ILE A 95 15.56 -12.11 -32.01
C ILE A 95 14.67 -10.87 -31.99
N GLU A 96 14.79 -9.96 -32.99
CA GLU A 96 13.91 -8.80 -33.14
C GLU A 96 12.44 -9.23 -33.28
N ASP A 97 12.13 -10.18 -34.16
CA ASP A 97 10.76 -10.67 -34.38
C ASP A 97 10.26 -11.48 -33.19
N PHE A 98 11.12 -12.24 -32.51
CA PHE A 98 10.78 -12.90 -31.26
C PHE A 98 10.43 -11.91 -30.13
N LEU A 99 11.22 -10.84 -29.98
CA LEU A 99 10.96 -9.79 -28.98
C LEU A 99 9.71 -8.96 -29.32
N LYS A 100 9.45 -8.68 -30.60
CA LYS A 100 8.21 -8.04 -31.06
C LYS A 100 6.99 -8.94 -30.85
N SER A 101 7.08 -10.21 -31.24
CA SER A 101 6.04 -11.24 -30.97
C SER A 101 5.71 -11.32 -29.48
N TRP A 102 6.73 -11.33 -28.60
CA TRP A 102 6.52 -11.30 -27.16
C TRP A 102 5.88 -9.98 -26.69
N SER A 103 6.28 -8.84 -27.26
CA SER A 103 5.72 -7.52 -26.92
C SER A 103 4.22 -7.44 -27.26
N LEU A 104 3.81 -7.89 -28.45
CA LEU A 104 2.40 -7.97 -28.87
C LEU A 104 1.54 -8.76 -27.88
N LEU A 105 2.02 -9.93 -27.45
CA LEU A 105 1.30 -10.82 -26.53
C LEU A 105 1.36 -10.35 -25.06
N TYR A 106 2.24 -9.40 -24.73
CA TYR A 106 2.54 -9.07 -23.33
C TYR A 106 1.35 -8.45 -22.58
N SER A 107 0.59 -7.56 -23.23
CA SER A 107 -0.55 -6.85 -22.61
C SER A 107 -1.92 -7.38 -23.05
N LEU A 108 -1.96 -8.48 -23.82
CA LEU A 108 -3.15 -9.05 -24.47
C LEU A 108 -4.33 -9.31 -23.53
N GLY A 109 -4.05 -9.76 -22.30
CA GLY A 109 -5.03 -10.13 -21.30
C GLY A 109 -5.46 -9.00 -20.35
N HIS A 110 -4.94 -7.78 -20.47
CA HIS A 110 -5.43 -6.68 -19.62
C HIS A 110 -6.88 -6.33 -19.96
N LEU A 111 -7.73 -6.20 -18.94
CA LEU A 111 -9.12 -5.73 -19.08
C LEU A 111 -9.16 -4.19 -19.11
N TYR A 112 -10.29 -3.62 -19.52
CA TYR A 112 -10.58 -2.20 -19.30
C TYR A 112 -10.49 -1.86 -17.80
N THR A 113 -9.97 -0.67 -17.46
CA THR A 113 -9.45 -0.30 -16.11
C THR A 113 -8.27 -1.10 -15.55
N THR A 114 -7.83 -2.17 -16.23
CA THR A 114 -6.64 -2.99 -15.91
C THR A 114 -6.66 -3.59 -14.51
N PHE A 115 -5.71 -3.22 -13.64
CA PHE A 115 -5.56 -3.77 -12.28
C PHE A 115 -6.83 -3.66 -11.42
N THR A 116 -7.72 -2.70 -11.69
CA THR A 116 -8.99 -2.54 -10.96
C THR A 116 -9.99 -3.65 -11.27
N ALA A 117 -10.30 -3.90 -12.54
CA ALA A 117 -11.14 -5.03 -12.94
C ALA A 117 -10.48 -6.39 -12.69
N GLU A 118 -9.16 -6.48 -12.86
CA GLU A 118 -8.38 -7.69 -12.57
C GLU A 118 -8.40 -8.05 -11.06
N HIS A 119 -8.36 -7.04 -10.18
CA HIS A 119 -8.50 -7.24 -8.74
C HIS A 119 -9.93 -7.64 -8.35
N ALA A 120 -10.94 -7.02 -8.95
CA ALA A 120 -12.35 -7.40 -8.74
C ALA A 120 -12.65 -8.84 -9.13
N PHE A 121 -12.13 -9.31 -10.29
CA PHE A 121 -12.21 -10.71 -10.68
C PHE A 121 -11.56 -11.64 -9.64
N LEU A 122 -10.35 -11.29 -9.19
CA LEU A 122 -9.61 -12.11 -8.22
C LEU A 122 -10.34 -12.19 -6.87
N ARG A 123 -10.92 -11.08 -6.38
CA ARG A 123 -11.76 -11.08 -5.17
C ARG A 123 -13.01 -11.92 -5.37
N TYR A 124 -13.70 -11.81 -6.51
CA TYR A 124 -14.84 -12.66 -6.83
C TYR A 124 -14.48 -14.16 -6.80
N LEU A 125 -13.38 -14.54 -7.47
CA LEU A 125 -12.85 -15.90 -7.50
C LEU A 125 -12.59 -16.45 -6.09
N LEU A 126 -11.92 -15.68 -5.23
CA LEU A 126 -11.58 -16.11 -3.87
C LEU A 126 -12.80 -16.20 -2.94
N ASN A 127 -13.80 -15.32 -3.14
CA ASN A 127 -15.02 -15.29 -2.35
C ASN A 127 -16.05 -16.37 -2.75
N ASN A 128 -15.84 -17.07 -3.88
CA ASN A 128 -16.78 -18.07 -4.41
C ASN A 128 -16.04 -19.39 -4.70
N PRO A 129 -15.86 -20.27 -3.69
CA PRO A 129 -15.05 -21.48 -3.80
C PRO A 129 -15.47 -22.44 -4.93
N ASP A 130 -16.78 -22.55 -5.19
CA ASP A 130 -17.30 -23.41 -6.25
C ASP A 130 -16.94 -22.88 -7.64
N PHE A 131 -17.17 -21.60 -7.90
CA PHE A 131 -16.74 -20.93 -9.14
C PHE A 131 -15.22 -20.97 -9.33
N HIS A 132 -14.44 -20.84 -8.25
CA HIS A 132 -12.98 -21.01 -8.32
C HIS A 132 -12.57 -22.42 -8.72
N LYS A 133 -13.22 -23.45 -8.18
CA LYS A 133 -12.96 -24.83 -8.56
C LYS A 133 -13.30 -25.06 -10.04
N GLU A 134 -14.49 -24.65 -10.47
CA GLU A 134 -14.96 -24.78 -11.86
C GLU A 134 -14.01 -24.06 -12.84
N PHE A 135 -13.69 -22.79 -12.55
CA PHE A 135 -12.76 -21.99 -13.37
C PHE A 135 -11.37 -22.62 -13.46
N TYR A 136 -10.87 -23.19 -12.36
CA TYR A 136 -9.58 -23.87 -12.35
C TYR A 136 -9.62 -25.15 -13.20
N GLU A 137 -10.69 -25.95 -13.10
CA GLU A 137 -10.89 -27.17 -13.87
C GLU A 137 -11.02 -26.88 -15.38
N ASP A 138 -11.78 -25.85 -15.76
CA ASP A 138 -11.92 -25.39 -17.16
C ASP A 138 -10.58 -24.92 -17.76
N VAL A 139 -9.81 -24.12 -17.01
CA VAL A 139 -8.49 -23.68 -17.45
C VAL A 139 -7.54 -24.88 -17.56
N GLU A 140 -7.58 -25.81 -16.60
CA GLU A 140 -6.76 -27.02 -16.63
C GLU A 140 -7.08 -27.89 -17.85
N GLU A 141 -8.36 -28.05 -18.20
CA GLU A 141 -8.78 -28.80 -19.38
C GLU A 141 -8.26 -28.16 -20.67
N ARG A 142 -8.43 -26.84 -20.85
CA ARG A 142 -7.90 -26.11 -22.01
C ARG A 142 -6.36 -26.21 -22.09
N VAL A 143 -5.64 -26.09 -20.96
CA VAL A 143 -4.17 -26.29 -20.92
C VAL A 143 -3.80 -27.73 -21.29
N LYS A 144 -4.52 -28.75 -20.80
CA LYS A 144 -4.29 -30.17 -21.11
C LYS A 144 -4.36 -30.48 -22.61
N ARG A 145 -5.19 -29.78 -23.39
CA ARG A 145 -5.29 -29.99 -24.85
C ARG A 145 -3.96 -29.72 -25.57
N HIS A 146 -3.29 -28.62 -25.23
CA HIS A 146 -2.07 -28.15 -25.94
C HIS A 146 -0.75 -28.46 -25.21
N PHE A 147 -0.78 -28.61 -23.88
CA PHE A 147 0.40 -28.67 -23.00
C PHE A 147 0.49 -29.96 -22.18
N LYS A 148 0.15 -31.10 -22.78
CA LYS A 148 0.39 -32.42 -22.18
C LYS A 148 1.85 -32.57 -21.73
N ASN A 149 2.06 -33.16 -20.55
CA ASN A 149 3.40 -33.46 -20.04
C ASN A 149 4.13 -34.39 -21.02
N ARG A 150 5.37 -34.03 -21.41
CA ARG A 150 6.19 -34.80 -22.36
C ARG A 150 7.60 -34.99 -21.79
N GLY A 151 8.00 -36.25 -21.60
CA GLY A 151 9.30 -36.59 -21.00
C GLY A 151 9.44 -36.02 -19.57
N ARG A 152 10.61 -35.47 -19.26
CA ARG A 152 10.91 -34.91 -17.92
C ARG A 152 10.31 -33.52 -17.67
N PHE A 153 9.85 -32.80 -18.69
CA PHE A 153 9.30 -31.46 -18.50
C PHE A 153 7.78 -31.48 -18.36
N LYS A 154 7.33 -31.15 -17.15
CA LYS A 154 5.93 -31.15 -16.74
C LYS A 154 5.26 -29.82 -17.09
N TYR A 155 4.97 -29.61 -18.39
CA TYR A 155 4.35 -28.39 -18.90
C TYR A 155 3.05 -28.03 -18.16
N LEU A 156 2.13 -28.97 -18.02
CA LEU A 156 0.84 -28.80 -17.35
C LEU A 156 1.04 -28.37 -15.89
N ASP A 157 1.74 -29.20 -15.11
CA ASP A 157 1.99 -28.97 -13.67
C ASP A 157 2.65 -27.60 -13.44
N ASN A 158 3.54 -27.18 -14.36
CA ASN A 158 4.23 -25.90 -14.26
C ASN A 158 3.37 -24.69 -14.61
N ILE A 159 2.50 -24.79 -15.62
CA ILE A 159 1.55 -23.72 -15.99
C ILE A 159 0.49 -23.58 -14.89
N MET A 160 -0.12 -24.69 -14.48
CA MET A 160 -1.16 -24.70 -13.45
C MET A 160 -0.61 -24.29 -12.08
N GLY A 161 0.60 -24.74 -11.71
CA GLY A 161 1.28 -24.26 -10.50
C GLY A 161 1.57 -22.75 -10.52
N ASN A 162 1.91 -22.18 -11.67
CA ASN A 162 2.09 -20.73 -11.81
C ASN A 162 0.75 -19.97 -11.70
N LEU A 163 -0.33 -20.50 -12.27
CA LEU A 163 -1.69 -19.94 -12.14
C LEU A 163 -2.17 -20.00 -10.69
N GLN A 164 -2.04 -21.16 -10.04
CA GLN A 164 -2.44 -21.34 -8.65
C GLN A 164 -1.60 -20.45 -7.72
N ASN A 165 -0.32 -20.22 -8.02
CA ASN A 165 0.49 -19.24 -7.29
C ASN A 165 -0.04 -17.81 -7.47
N ILE A 166 -0.47 -17.40 -8.67
CA ILE A 166 -1.05 -16.06 -8.89
C ILE A 166 -2.30 -15.87 -8.02
N ILE A 167 -3.17 -16.87 -7.95
CA ILE A 167 -4.39 -16.84 -7.12
C ILE A 167 -4.05 -16.87 -5.63
N LYS A 168 -3.27 -17.85 -5.16
CA LYS A 168 -2.90 -18.02 -3.73
C LYS A 168 -2.05 -16.88 -3.13
N THR A 169 -1.30 -16.16 -3.97
CA THR A 169 -0.54 -14.95 -3.55
C THR A 169 -1.26 -13.65 -3.89
N GLU A 170 -2.50 -13.76 -4.37
CA GLU A 170 -3.40 -12.66 -4.72
C GLU A 170 -2.74 -11.58 -5.59
N ASN A 171 -1.96 -12.03 -6.57
CA ASN A 171 -1.01 -11.20 -7.29
C ASN A 171 -1.70 -10.46 -8.45
N ILE A 172 -2.44 -9.38 -8.14
CA ILE A 172 -3.17 -8.57 -9.14
C ILE A 172 -2.29 -8.13 -10.32
N MET A 173 -1.01 -7.83 -10.06
CA MET A 173 -0.01 -7.45 -11.07
C MET A 173 0.37 -8.60 -12.02
N ARG A 174 -0.30 -9.76 -11.93
CA ARG A 174 -0.16 -10.93 -12.78
C ARG A 174 -1.50 -11.54 -13.22
N VAL A 175 -2.65 -11.01 -12.80
CA VAL A 175 -3.97 -11.59 -13.16
C VAL A 175 -4.22 -11.52 -14.67
N TYR A 176 -3.86 -10.42 -15.36
CA TYR A 176 -3.88 -10.37 -16.83
C TYR A 176 -3.17 -11.54 -17.51
N LYS A 177 -2.20 -12.21 -16.86
CA LYS A 177 -1.55 -13.39 -17.45
C LYS A 177 -2.51 -14.58 -17.55
N ILE A 178 -3.42 -14.76 -16.61
CA ILE A 178 -4.44 -15.81 -16.69
C ILE A 178 -5.32 -15.56 -17.93
N PHE A 179 -5.71 -14.30 -18.14
CA PHE A 179 -6.49 -13.88 -19.31
C PHE A 179 -5.70 -13.97 -20.62
N THR A 180 -4.41 -13.61 -20.62
CA THR A 180 -3.50 -13.82 -21.75
C THR A 180 -3.39 -15.30 -22.09
N LEU A 181 -3.29 -16.20 -21.10
CA LEU A 181 -3.24 -17.65 -21.31
C LEU A 181 -4.51 -18.15 -22.00
N LEU A 182 -5.68 -17.76 -21.51
CA LEU A 182 -6.96 -18.13 -22.10
C LEU A 182 -7.08 -17.69 -23.56
N LYS A 183 -6.66 -16.46 -23.89
CA LYS A 183 -6.64 -15.97 -25.28
C LYS A 183 -5.66 -16.73 -26.17
N LEU A 184 -4.47 -17.07 -25.66
CA LEU A 184 -3.49 -17.89 -26.39
C LEU A 184 -4.05 -19.31 -26.66
N LEU A 185 -4.68 -19.93 -25.66
CA LEU A 185 -5.33 -21.25 -25.78
C LEU A 185 -6.47 -21.21 -26.81
N ASN A 186 -7.33 -20.18 -26.79
CA ASN A 186 -8.42 -20.01 -27.77
C ASN A 186 -7.91 -19.89 -29.22
N VAL A 187 -6.75 -19.27 -29.45
CA VAL A 187 -6.15 -19.23 -30.79
C VAL A 187 -5.51 -20.57 -31.16
N LEU A 188 -4.90 -21.28 -30.20
CA LEU A 188 -4.39 -22.64 -30.43
C LEU A 188 -5.52 -23.65 -30.72
N ASP A 189 -6.67 -23.57 -30.05
CA ASP A 189 -7.88 -24.36 -30.34
C ASP A 189 -8.38 -24.12 -31.79
N LYS A 190 -8.24 -22.89 -32.32
CA LYS A 190 -8.65 -22.52 -33.68
C LYS A 190 -7.68 -23.00 -34.77
N ILE A 191 -6.39 -23.22 -34.44
CA ILE A 191 -5.41 -23.76 -35.38
C ILE A 191 -5.52 -25.29 -35.40
N LYS A 192 -6.42 -25.80 -36.26
CA LYS A 192 -6.81 -27.23 -36.36
C LYS A 192 -5.68 -28.25 -36.53
N ASP A 193 -4.48 -27.82 -36.90
CA ASP A 193 -3.34 -28.69 -37.23
C ASP A 193 -2.14 -28.29 -36.37
N SER A 194 -1.78 -29.16 -35.43
CA SER A 194 -0.68 -28.95 -34.48
C SER A 194 0.72 -29.06 -35.10
N GLU A 195 0.82 -29.55 -36.34
CA GLU A 195 2.09 -29.64 -37.05
C GLU A 195 2.42 -28.38 -37.86
N LYS A 196 1.48 -27.44 -37.99
CA LYS A 196 1.74 -26.14 -38.62
C LYS A 196 2.74 -25.31 -37.82
N GLU A 197 3.59 -24.61 -38.56
CA GLU A 197 4.66 -23.80 -37.98
C GLU A 197 4.13 -22.68 -37.07
N ASN A 198 2.99 -22.07 -37.42
CA ASN A 198 2.35 -21.04 -36.59
C ASN A 198 1.85 -21.60 -35.25
N TYR A 199 1.31 -22.82 -35.21
CA TYR A 199 0.94 -23.50 -33.97
C TYR A 199 2.17 -23.78 -33.11
N LYS A 200 3.22 -24.35 -33.72
CA LYS A 200 4.49 -24.67 -33.03
C LYS A 200 5.12 -23.43 -32.41
N LYS A 201 5.26 -22.35 -33.19
CA LYS A 201 5.77 -21.04 -32.74
C LYS A 201 4.92 -20.44 -31.62
N LEU A 202 3.61 -20.33 -31.80
CA LEU A 202 2.72 -19.75 -30.79
C LEU A 202 2.72 -20.56 -29.49
N ARG A 203 2.71 -21.90 -29.57
CA ARG A 203 2.76 -22.80 -28.41
C ARG A 203 4.09 -22.69 -27.65
N GLU A 204 5.21 -22.62 -28.36
CA GLU A 204 6.53 -22.51 -27.74
C GLU A 204 6.74 -21.12 -27.11
N LEU A 205 6.31 -20.05 -27.79
CA LEU A 205 6.30 -18.70 -27.23
C LEU A 205 5.37 -18.60 -26.01
N THR A 206 4.17 -19.18 -26.05
CA THR A 206 3.28 -19.29 -24.88
C THR A 206 4.00 -19.94 -23.70
N THR A 207 4.67 -21.08 -23.94
CA THR A 207 5.47 -21.75 -22.91
C THR A 207 6.54 -20.81 -22.34
N PHE A 208 7.30 -20.14 -23.20
CA PHE A 208 8.37 -19.23 -22.83
C PHE A 208 7.88 -18.07 -21.95
N ILE A 209 6.79 -17.41 -22.38
CA ILE A 209 6.17 -16.25 -21.70
C ILE A 209 5.77 -16.59 -20.26
N PHE A 210 5.16 -17.78 -20.06
CA PHE A 210 4.60 -18.22 -18.79
C PHE A 210 5.59 -18.88 -17.85
N LEU A 211 6.57 -19.62 -18.39
CA LEU A 211 7.47 -20.46 -17.59
C LEU A 211 8.88 -19.88 -17.40
N ARG A 212 9.36 -18.98 -18.28
CA ARG A 212 10.63 -18.22 -18.21
C ARG A 212 11.81 -18.97 -17.58
N HIS A 213 12.03 -18.85 -16.27
CA HIS A 213 13.13 -19.55 -15.56
C HIS A 213 13.03 -21.08 -15.70
N LYS A 214 11.85 -21.66 -15.42
CA LYS A 214 11.60 -23.10 -15.61
C LYS A 214 11.81 -23.53 -17.07
N TYR A 215 11.52 -22.64 -18.02
CA TYR A 215 11.80 -22.89 -19.44
C TYR A 215 13.31 -22.95 -19.69
N LEU A 216 14.10 -21.99 -19.20
CA LEU A 216 15.56 -22.00 -19.31
C LEU A 216 16.19 -23.26 -18.69
N ASP A 217 15.69 -23.70 -17.54
CA ASP A 217 16.15 -24.92 -16.87
C ASP A 217 15.98 -26.17 -17.76
N SER A 218 14.96 -26.18 -18.63
CA SER A 218 14.71 -27.26 -19.59
C SER A 218 15.59 -27.22 -20.85
N VAL A 219 16.18 -26.06 -21.18
CA VAL A 219 17.11 -25.92 -22.31
C VAL A 219 18.42 -26.62 -21.95
N LYS A 220 18.74 -27.72 -22.63
CA LYS A 220 19.93 -28.54 -22.32
C LYS A 220 21.26 -27.90 -22.77
N ILE A 221 21.25 -27.14 -23.87
CA ILE A 221 22.46 -26.57 -24.46
C ILE A 221 22.81 -25.28 -23.71
N THR A 222 23.96 -25.26 -23.04
CA THR A 222 24.40 -24.13 -22.19
C THR A 222 24.47 -22.81 -22.95
N GLU A 223 25.04 -22.81 -24.16
CA GLU A 223 25.13 -21.60 -24.99
C GLU A 223 23.74 -21.05 -25.37
N GLN A 224 22.83 -21.93 -25.80
CA GLN A 224 21.44 -21.56 -26.11
C GLN A 224 20.73 -21.01 -24.86
N ARG A 225 20.92 -21.63 -23.69
CA ARG A 225 20.37 -21.16 -22.42
C ARG A 225 20.89 -19.76 -22.07
N LEU A 226 22.20 -19.50 -22.25
CA LEU A 226 22.80 -18.19 -22.03
C LEU A 226 22.30 -17.14 -23.04
N LYS A 227 22.14 -17.49 -24.32
CA LYS A 227 21.54 -16.61 -25.34
C LYS A 227 20.10 -16.24 -24.96
N LEU A 228 19.28 -17.22 -24.55
CA LEU A 228 17.90 -17.01 -24.12
C LEU A 228 17.80 -16.18 -22.82
N GLN A 229 18.69 -16.41 -21.84
CA GLN A 229 18.74 -15.61 -20.62
C GLN A 229 19.03 -14.13 -20.93
N LYS A 230 20.04 -13.83 -21.77
CA LYS A 230 20.31 -12.45 -22.21
C LYS A 230 19.08 -11.80 -22.86
N ILE A 231 18.36 -12.54 -23.71
CA ILE A 231 17.15 -12.05 -24.41
C ILE A 231 16.01 -11.77 -23.41
N ILE A 232 15.87 -12.56 -22.36
CA ILE A 232 14.95 -12.30 -21.24
C ILE A 232 15.35 -11.02 -20.49
N ASP A 233 16.65 -10.82 -20.22
CA ASP A 233 17.13 -9.60 -19.55
C ASP A 233 16.90 -8.35 -20.42
N TYR A 234 17.14 -8.42 -21.73
CA TYR A 234 16.76 -7.36 -22.68
C TYR A 234 15.26 -7.07 -22.63
N PHE A 235 14.39 -8.08 -22.73
CA PHE A 235 12.94 -7.87 -22.69
C PHE A 235 12.46 -7.26 -21.37
N ILE A 236 13.02 -7.70 -20.22
CA ILE A 236 12.70 -7.13 -18.91
C ILE A 236 13.08 -5.65 -18.85
N THR A 237 14.26 -5.29 -19.36
CA THR A 237 14.75 -3.91 -19.41
C THR A 237 13.94 -3.05 -20.37
N ILE A 238 13.65 -3.54 -21.59
CA ILE A 238 12.80 -2.88 -22.59
C ILE A 238 11.42 -2.57 -22.01
N ARG A 239 10.78 -3.55 -21.38
CA ARG A 239 9.47 -3.37 -20.73
C ARG A 239 9.54 -2.32 -19.62
N MET A 240 10.54 -2.40 -18.74
CA MET A 240 10.71 -1.42 -17.64
C MET A 240 10.97 0.00 -18.18
N LEU A 241 11.73 0.11 -19.27
CA LEU A 241 11.98 1.37 -19.97
C LEU A 241 10.71 1.92 -20.63
N ALA A 242 9.88 1.08 -21.26
CA ALA A 242 8.60 1.49 -21.83
C ALA A 242 7.63 2.05 -20.77
N PHE A 243 7.49 1.39 -19.63
CA PHE A 243 6.77 1.95 -18.47
C PHE A 243 7.39 3.28 -18.03
N THR A 244 8.71 3.35 -17.85
CA THR A 244 9.40 4.56 -17.38
C THR A 244 9.23 5.75 -18.33
N ILE A 245 9.21 5.50 -19.65
CA ILE A 245 8.96 6.52 -20.68
C ILE A 245 7.53 7.04 -20.61
N LEU A 246 6.54 6.15 -20.64
CA LEU A 246 5.14 6.55 -20.68
C LEU A 246 4.69 7.15 -19.34
N ASP A 247 4.89 6.44 -18.23
CA ASP A 247 4.60 6.95 -16.89
C ASP A 247 5.36 8.27 -16.64
N GLY A 248 6.65 8.32 -16.97
CA GLY A 248 7.50 9.50 -16.77
C GLY A 248 7.10 10.72 -17.60
N SER A 249 6.51 10.52 -18.79
CA SER A 249 6.03 11.61 -19.65
C SER A 249 4.80 12.33 -19.09
N PHE A 250 4.06 11.68 -18.18
CA PHE A 250 2.82 12.22 -17.61
C PHE A 250 2.84 12.32 -16.07
N ALA A 251 3.93 11.91 -15.42
CA ALA A 251 4.07 12.02 -13.98
C ALA A 251 4.13 13.50 -13.53
N PRO A 252 3.35 13.92 -12.51
CA PRO A 252 3.50 15.25 -11.91
C PRO A 252 4.79 15.31 -11.08
N SER A 253 5.93 15.49 -11.75
CA SER A 253 7.27 15.41 -11.16
C SER A 253 8.26 16.37 -11.82
N HIS A 254 9.27 16.79 -11.04
CA HIS A 254 10.44 17.51 -11.53
C HIS A 254 11.57 16.59 -12.02
N LEU A 255 11.45 15.26 -11.82
CA LEU A 255 12.42 14.28 -12.32
C LEU A 255 12.32 14.17 -13.85
N ARG A 256 13.34 14.68 -14.55
CA ARG A 256 13.50 14.49 -16.00
C ARG A 256 14.25 13.19 -16.27
N PHE A 257 13.71 12.37 -17.15
CA PHE A 257 14.31 11.11 -17.58
C PHE A 257 14.65 11.18 -19.08
N GLU A 258 15.89 10.85 -19.43
CA GLU A 258 16.39 10.87 -20.81
C GLU A 258 16.48 9.44 -21.38
N PRO A 259 15.42 8.91 -22.02
CA PRO A 259 15.42 7.51 -22.46
C PRO A 259 16.45 7.23 -23.56
N LEU A 260 16.73 8.19 -24.45
CA LEU A 260 17.71 8.02 -25.53
C LEU A 260 19.11 7.70 -24.98
N ARG A 261 19.49 8.27 -23.83
CA ARG A 261 20.74 7.96 -23.14
C ARG A 261 20.75 6.54 -22.57
N VAL A 262 19.62 6.06 -22.08
CA VAL A 262 19.46 4.67 -21.59
C VAL A 262 19.49 3.66 -22.74
N ILE A 263 18.96 4.03 -23.91
CA ILE A 263 19.00 3.23 -25.15
C ILE A 263 20.44 3.13 -25.68
N HIS A 264 21.18 4.24 -25.72
CA HIS A 264 22.58 4.25 -26.13
C HIS A 264 23.44 3.35 -25.23
N ASP A 265 23.24 3.42 -23.91
CA ASP A 265 23.99 2.68 -22.90
C ASP A 265 23.33 1.34 -22.50
N ILE A 266 22.42 0.80 -23.32
CA ILE A 266 21.53 -0.32 -22.96
C ILE A 266 22.25 -1.56 -22.44
N GLU A 267 23.43 -1.92 -22.99
CA GLU A 267 24.21 -3.06 -22.52
C GLU A 267 24.62 -2.90 -21.04
N LYS A 268 24.89 -1.67 -20.56
CA LYS A 268 25.15 -1.37 -19.13
C LYS A 268 23.90 -1.63 -18.30
N PHE A 269 22.73 -1.16 -18.72
CA PHE A 269 21.46 -1.38 -18.04
C PHE A 269 20.98 -2.85 -18.08
N VAL A 270 21.49 -3.66 -18.99
CA VAL A 270 21.19 -5.10 -19.10
C VAL A 270 22.20 -5.98 -18.37
N VAL A 271 23.44 -5.52 -18.12
CA VAL A 271 24.47 -6.30 -17.42
C VAL A 271 24.74 -5.81 -15.99
N SER A 272 25.00 -4.52 -15.79
CA SER A 272 25.38 -3.98 -14.47
C SER A 272 24.21 -3.96 -13.48
N ARG A 273 24.51 -4.33 -12.23
CA ARG A 273 23.56 -4.28 -11.11
C ARG A 273 23.20 -2.84 -10.75
N GLU A 274 24.17 -1.95 -10.79
CA GLU A 274 24.08 -0.53 -10.42
C GLU A 274 23.13 0.20 -11.39
N TYR A 275 23.34 0.05 -12.70
CA TYR A 275 22.48 0.65 -13.73
C TYR A 275 21.06 0.05 -13.70
N LYS A 276 20.93 -1.27 -13.46
CA LYS A 276 19.62 -1.90 -13.19
C LYS A 276 18.94 -1.28 -11.97
N GLN A 277 19.66 -1.07 -10.87
CA GLN A 277 19.10 -0.48 -9.65
C GLN A 277 18.67 0.98 -9.86
N LEU A 278 19.42 1.75 -10.65
CA LEU A 278 19.05 3.12 -11.04
C LEU A 278 17.73 3.14 -11.82
N LEU A 279 17.62 2.37 -12.91
CA LEU A 279 16.38 2.31 -13.71
C LEU A 279 15.19 1.76 -12.90
N ASN A 280 15.41 0.74 -12.06
CA ASN A 280 14.39 0.28 -11.11
C ASN A 280 13.93 1.38 -10.15
N SER A 281 14.85 2.23 -9.66
CA SER A 281 14.53 3.32 -8.73
C SER A 281 13.73 4.44 -9.40
N ILE A 282 14.05 4.78 -10.65
CA ILE A 282 13.30 5.76 -11.45
C ILE A 282 11.89 5.22 -11.77
N HIS A 283 11.78 3.98 -12.25
CA HIS A 283 10.49 3.32 -12.50
C HIS A 283 9.62 3.24 -11.23
N ARG A 284 10.24 2.89 -10.09
CA ARG A 284 9.60 2.88 -8.76
C ARG A 284 9.13 4.26 -8.34
N PHE A 285 9.92 5.30 -8.58
CA PHE A 285 9.56 6.68 -8.29
C PHE A 285 8.29 7.06 -9.06
N TYR A 286 8.26 6.93 -10.39
CA TYR A 286 7.08 7.26 -11.19
C TYR A 286 5.87 6.40 -10.81
N THR A 287 6.08 5.09 -10.60
CA THR A 287 5.03 4.18 -10.10
C THR A 287 4.44 4.68 -8.77
N SER A 288 5.26 5.18 -7.85
CA SER A 288 4.78 5.73 -6.58
C SER A 288 4.07 7.07 -6.73
N THR A 289 4.57 7.96 -7.59
CA THR A 289 3.96 9.28 -7.87
C THR A 289 2.59 9.15 -8.52
N ILE A 290 2.44 8.22 -9.47
CA ILE A 290 1.19 8.06 -10.24
C ILE A 290 0.22 7.13 -9.52
N TYR A 291 0.64 5.92 -9.15
CA TYR A 291 -0.31 4.88 -8.72
C TYR A 291 -0.67 4.98 -7.22
N GLN A 292 0.19 5.56 -6.37
CA GLN A 292 0.07 5.46 -4.90
C GLN A 292 -0.42 6.76 -4.21
N THR A 293 -1.13 7.61 -4.95
CA THR A 293 -1.84 8.76 -4.35
C THR A 293 -3.09 8.27 -3.59
N PRO A 294 -3.50 8.91 -2.48
CA PRO A 294 -4.70 8.48 -1.75
C PRO A 294 -5.96 8.51 -2.61
N LYS A 295 -6.07 9.51 -3.49
CA LYS A 295 -7.15 9.64 -4.48
C LYS A 295 -7.27 8.36 -5.33
N ASN A 296 -6.15 7.85 -5.82
CA ASN A 296 -6.14 6.72 -6.74
C ASN A 296 -6.43 5.40 -6.03
N MET A 297 -5.96 5.22 -4.79
CA MET A 297 -6.27 4.05 -3.98
C MET A 297 -7.76 4.00 -3.62
N TYR A 298 -8.35 5.12 -3.20
CA TYR A 298 -9.80 5.21 -2.95
C TYR A 298 -10.63 4.76 -4.16
N TYR A 299 -10.41 5.37 -5.33
CA TYR A 299 -11.19 5.06 -6.53
C TYR A 299 -10.95 3.62 -7.01
N HIS A 300 -9.73 3.09 -6.85
CA HIS A 300 -9.47 1.67 -7.10
C HIS A 300 -10.36 0.78 -6.22
N HIS A 301 -10.32 0.93 -4.89
CA HIS A 301 -11.09 0.06 -3.98
C HIS A 301 -12.62 0.21 -4.11
N VAL A 302 -13.12 1.42 -4.40
CA VAL A 302 -14.55 1.62 -4.70
C VAL A 302 -14.93 0.85 -5.97
N LEU A 303 -14.19 1.05 -7.07
CA LEU A 303 -14.47 0.38 -8.34
C LEU A 303 -14.27 -1.14 -8.28
N VAL A 304 -13.33 -1.64 -7.47
CA VAL A 304 -13.14 -3.08 -7.26
C VAL A 304 -14.41 -3.72 -6.70
N LYS A 305 -15.04 -3.10 -5.70
CA LYS A 305 -16.32 -3.56 -5.13
C LYS A 305 -17.48 -3.44 -6.12
N GLU A 306 -17.56 -2.32 -6.84
CA GLU A 306 -18.59 -2.10 -7.86
C GLU A 306 -18.51 -3.14 -8.99
N PHE A 307 -17.31 -3.43 -9.51
CA PHE A 307 -17.13 -4.44 -10.56
C PHE A 307 -17.35 -5.86 -10.04
N GLU A 308 -16.93 -6.18 -8.81
CA GLU A 308 -17.24 -7.47 -8.16
C GLU A 308 -18.77 -7.71 -8.11
N GLN A 309 -19.54 -6.71 -7.69
CA GLN A 309 -21.00 -6.81 -7.46
C GLN A 309 -21.88 -6.60 -8.70
N LYS A 310 -21.42 -5.83 -9.70
CA LYS A 310 -22.22 -5.50 -10.90
C LYS A 310 -21.81 -6.27 -12.14
N ILE A 311 -20.64 -6.92 -12.12
CA ILE A 311 -20.09 -7.63 -13.28
C ILE A 311 -19.76 -9.08 -12.91
N PHE A 312 -18.83 -9.30 -11.98
CA PHE A 312 -18.30 -10.64 -11.74
C PHE A 312 -19.29 -11.57 -11.02
N SER A 313 -20.08 -11.06 -10.07
CA SER A 313 -21.14 -11.84 -9.40
C SER A 313 -22.31 -12.27 -10.29
N ASN A 314 -22.38 -11.79 -11.54
CA ASN A 314 -23.38 -12.24 -12.51
C ASN A 314 -22.96 -13.54 -13.24
N PHE A 315 -21.74 -14.04 -13.00
CA PHE A 315 -21.21 -15.26 -13.62
C PHE A 315 -21.18 -16.41 -12.61
N SER A 316 -22.26 -17.19 -12.52
CA SER A 316 -22.31 -18.42 -11.72
C SER A 316 -21.62 -19.63 -12.38
N ASP A 317 -21.24 -19.51 -13.65
CA ASP A 317 -20.66 -20.55 -14.52
C ASP A 317 -19.36 -20.01 -15.12
N SER A 318 -18.26 -20.78 -15.04
CA SER A 318 -16.95 -20.32 -15.47
C SER A 318 -16.73 -20.36 -16.97
N LYS A 319 -17.48 -21.17 -17.72
CA LYS A 319 -17.44 -21.21 -19.19
C LYS A 319 -18.06 -19.96 -19.77
N VAL A 320 -19.22 -19.55 -19.26
CA VAL A 320 -19.87 -18.28 -19.62
C VAL A 320 -18.95 -17.09 -19.32
N PHE A 321 -18.23 -17.11 -18.19
CA PHE A 321 -17.21 -16.10 -17.89
C PHE A 321 -16.04 -16.12 -18.89
N ILE A 322 -15.47 -17.29 -19.18
CA ILE A 322 -14.34 -17.43 -20.11
C ILE A 322 -14.75 -16.99 -21.51
N ASP A 323 -15.93 -17.34 -21.99
CA ASP A 323 -16.38 -16.97 -23.33
C ASP A 323 -16.65 -15.45 -23.42
N ALA A 324 -17.24 -14.83 -22.39
CA ALA A 324 -17.37 -13.37 -22.30
C ALA A 324 -16.00 -12.64 -22.27
N LEU A 325 -14.98 -13.24 -21.65
CA LEU A 325 -13.60 -12.75 -21.69
C LEU A 325 -12.99 -12.88 -23.09
N LEU A 326 -13.17 -14.02 -23.75
CA LEU A 326 -12.62 -14.31 -25.08
C LEU A 326 -13.27 -13.47 -26.19
N ASN A 327 -14.56 -13.12 -26.02
CA ASN A 327 -15.31 -12.23 -26.91
C ASN A 327 -15.12 -10.74 -26.56
N ASN A 328 -14.35 -10.41 -25.53
CA ASN A 328 -14.10 -9.05 -25.04
C ASN A 328 -15.35 -8.31 -24.49
N GLU A 329 -16.43 -9.02 -24.19
CA GLU A 329 -17.66 -8.46 -23.61
C GLU A 329 -17.43 -7.86 -22.21
N LEU A 330 -16.46 -8.39 -21.46
CA LEU A 330 -16.10 -7.84 -20.14
C LEU A 330 -15.69 -6.36 -20.23
N ASP A 331 -14.94 -5.96 -21.27
CA ASP A 331 -14.55 -4.55 -21.45
C ASP A 331 -15.75 -3.64 -21.72
N ILE A 332 -16.82 -4.17 -22.31
CA ILE A 332 -18.06 -3.43 -22.55
C ILE A 332 -18.79 -3.23 -21.21
N LYS A 333 -19.03 -4.32 -20.48
CA LYS A 333 -19.68 -4.30 -19.15
C LYS A 333 -18.93 -3.40 -18.15
N ILE A 334 -17.59 -3.40 -18.17
CA ILE A 334 -16.76 -2.53 -17.30
C ILE A 334 -16.92 -1.05 -17.69
N ARG A 335 -17.01 -0.72 -18.98
CA ARG A 335 -17.24 0.66 -19.46
C ARG A 335 -18.62 1.16 -19.06
N GLU A 336 -19.67 0.37 -19.28
CA GLU A 336 -21.05 0.70 -18.90
C GLU A 336 -21.16 1.01 -17.40
N VAL A 337 -20.59 0.17 -16.52
CA VAL A 337 -20.58 0.44 -15.07
C VAL A 337 -19.82 1.72 -14.74
N LEU A 338 -18.68 1.99 -15.40
CA LEU A 338 -17.91 3.22 -15.16
C LEU A 338 -18.64 4.49 -15.65
N GLU A 339 -19.35 4.43 -16.76
CA GLU A 339 -20.13 5.55 -17.31
C GLU A 339 -21.36 5.85 -16.44
N ASN A 340 -22.06 4.82 -15.95
CA ASN A 340 -23.14 4.96 -14.99
C ASN A 340 -22.68 5.56 -13.65
N LEU A 341 -21.46 5.24 -13.20
CA LEU A 341 -20.89 5.88 -12.01
C LEU A 341 -20.58 7.36 -12.25
N LYS A 342 -20.02 7.72 -13.42
CA LYS A 342 -19.76 9.13 -13.80
C LYS A 342 -21.02 9.97 -13.89
N THR A 343 -22.11 9.44 -14.42
CA THR A 343 -23.38 10.17 -14.52
C THR A 343 -24.07 10.33 -13.16
N SER A 344 -23.86 9.41 -12.22
CA SER A 344 -24.28 9.56 -10.82
C SER A 344 -23.37 10.47 -9.98
N GLU A 345 -22.10 10.63 -10.37
CA GLU A 345 -21.09 11.47 -9.72
C GLU A 345 -20.59 12.62 -10.62
N THR A 346 -21.48 13.48 -11.12
CA THR A 346 -21.07 14.81 -11.64
C THR A 346 -20.33 15.65 -10.59
N GLU A 347 -20.39 15.24 -9.33
CA GLU A 347 -19.48 15.65 -8.26
C GLU A 347 -18.47 14.54 -7.90
N HIS A 348 -17.39 14.47 -8.69
CA HIS A 348 -16.06 14.10 -8.19
C HIS A 348 -15.56 15.14 -7.16
N ILE A 349 -16.34 15.39 -6.09
CA ILE A 349 -15.91 16.14 -4.92
C ILE A 349 -14.59 15.51 -4.48
N ARG A 350 -13.55 16.34 -4.37
CA ARG A 350 -12.22 15.95 -3.90
C ARG A 350 -12.40 15.06 -2.68
N ILE A 351 -11.81 13.86 -2.67
CA ILE A 351 -11.89 12.95 -1.52
C ILE A 351 -11.41 13.67 -0.25
N GLU A 352 -10.43 14.56 -0.40
CA GLU A 352 -9.92 15.50 0.62
C GLU A 352 -10.98 16.46 1.20
N ASN A 353 -12.10 16.71 0.51
CA ASN A 353 -13.24 17.48 1.01
C ASN A 353 -14.26 16.58 1.74
N LYS A 354 -14.46 15.33 1.28
CA LYS A 354 -15.40 14.37 1.89
C LYS A 354 -14.80 13.62 3.10
N TYR A 355 -13.48 13.39 3.11
CA TYR A 355 -12.79 12.52 4.05
C TYR A 355 -11.52 13.16 4.63
N ASN A 356 -11.24 12.88 5.90
CA ASN A 356 -9.89 12.94 6.47
C ASN A 356 -9.16 11.65 6.07
N ILE A 357 -7.90 11.77 5.65
CA ILE A 357 -7.10 10.63 5.19
C ILE A 357 -5.98 10.41 6.19
N VAL A 358 -5.94 9.23 6.80
CA VAL A 358 -4.83 8.81 7.66
C VAL A 358 -4.00 7.77 6.92
N ARG A 359 -2.72 8.06 6.75
CA ARG A 359 -1.78 7.23 6.00
C ARG A 359 -0.83 6.52 6.95
N LEU A 360 -0.92 5.18 7.03
CA LEU A 360 0.01 4.34 7.77
C LEU A 360 1.04 3.76 6.80
N ASN A 361 2.32 3.75 7.18
CA ASN A 361 3.38 3.14 6.39
C ASN A 361 3.95 1.95 7.15
N ILE A 362 3.70 0.73 6.66
CA ILE A 362 3.97 -0.53 7.34
C ILE A 362 4.88 -1.41 6.47
N PRO A 363 6.00 -1.98 6.94
CA PRO A 363 6.89 -2.82 6.17
C PRO A 363 6.19 -4.00 5.50
N SER A 364 6.54 -4.27 4.25
CA SER A 364 5.88 -5.28 3.42
C SER A 364 6.12 -6.71 3.91
N ASN A 365 7.09 -6.95 4.79
CA ASN A 365 7.25 -8.25 5.45
C ASN A 365 6.12 -8.57 6.45
N PHE A 366 5.37 -7.56 6.92
CA PHE A 366 4.15 -7.80 7.71
C PHE A 366 2.92 -8.10 6.85
N PHE A 367 2.96 -7.77 5.55
CA PHE A 367 1.89 -8.05 4.59
C PHE A 367 2.45 -8.80 3.37
N PRO A 368 2.60 -10.14 3.43
CA PRO A 368 3.05 -10.92 2.27
C PRO A 368 2.11 -10.76 1.07
N ASN A 369 0.81 -10.62 1.33
CA ASN A 369 -0.22 -10.28 0.34
C ASN A 369 -0.96 -9.01 0.81
N PRO A 370 -0.51 -7.78 0.49
CA PRO A 370 -1.16 -6.54 0.95
C PRO A 370 -2.51 -6.24 0.29
N VAL A 371 -2.70 -6.72 -0.94
CA VAL A 371 -3.84 -6.36 -1.80
C VAL A 371 -5.18 -6.88 -1.25
N THR A 372 -5.08 -7.96 -0.47
CA THR A 372 -6.17 -8.75 0.14
C THR A 372 -6.73 -8.08 1.39
N TRP A 373 -6.00 -7.09 1.92
CA TRP A 373 -6.33 -6.31 3.11
C TRP A 373 -7.27 -5.14 2.82
N GLU A 374 -8.00 -5.15 1.70
CA GLU A 374 -9.31 -4.49 1.70
C GLU A 374 -10.08 -5.02 2.92
N LEU A 375 -10.48 -4.11 3.81
CA LEU A 375 -10.88 -4.48 5.17
C LEU A 375 -12.27 -5.14 5.19
N HIS A 376 -12.33 -6.39 4.73
CA HIS A 376 -13.53 -7.22 4.52
C HIS A 376 -14.35 -7.41 5.80
N GLU A 377 -13.68 -7.42 6.96
CA GLU A 377 -14.25 -7.43 8.31
C GLU A 377 -15.10 -6.19 8.63
N LEU A 378 -14.84 -5.04 7.99
CA LEU A 378 -15.45 -3.75 8.32
C LEU A 378 -16.80 -3.49 7.64
N LYS A 379 -17.52 -4.52 7.18
CA LYS A 379 -18.86 -4.38 6.58
C LYS A 379 -19.87 -3.58 7.44
N LYS A 380 -19.63 -3.43 8.74
CA LYS A 380 -20.45 -2.66 9.69
C LYS A 380 -20.00 -1.21 9.92
N ILE A 381 -18.87 -0.78 9.33
CA ILE A 381 -18.19 0.47 9.67
C ILE A 381 -18.08 1.35 8.42
N SER A 382 -18.54 2.59 8.53
CA SER A 382 -18.56 3.58 7.43
C SER A 382 -17.18 4.15 7.04
N ILE A 383 -16.10 3.49 7.45
CA ILE A 383 -14.72 3.85 7.10
C ILE A 383 -14.37 3.04 5.85
N ILE A 384 -14.15 3.74 4.75
CA ILE A 384 -13.50 3.13 3.59
C ILE A 384 -12.02 3.09 3.94
N GLY A 385 -11.42 1.89 4.02
CA GLY A 385 -9.98 1.72 4.17
C GLY A 385 -9.41 0.98 2.97
N GLY A 386 -8.30 1.49 2.45
CA GLY A 386 -7.62 0.97 1.28
C GLY A 386 -6.16 0.63 1.58
N VAL A 387 -5.70 -0.51 1.08
CA VAL A 387 -4.30 -0.92 1.22
C VAL A 387 -3.57 -0.72 -0.09
N GLY A 388 -2.84 0.40 -0.16
CA GLY A 388 -1.99 0.75 -1.28
C GLY A 388 -0.62 0.08 -1.22
N PHE A 389 -0.28 -0.68 -2.24
CA PHE A 389 1.03 -1.30 -2.35
C PHE A 389 2.11 -0.24 -2.60
N ASN A 390 3.06 -0.07 -1.67
CA ASN A 390 4.26 0.72 -1.97
C ASN A 390 5.33 -0.17 -2.63
N LEU A 391 5.21 -0.30 -3.95
CA LEU A 391 6.02 -1.17 -4.82
C LEU A 391 7.55 -0.90 -4.79
N SER A 392 8.01 0.09 -4.02
CA SER A 392 9.37 0.62 -4.10
C SER A 392 10.28 0.39 -2.88
N LYS A 393 9.72 0.24 -1.67
CA LYS A 393 10.46 0.52 -0.41
C LYS A 393 10.49 -0.60 0.63
N ASN A 394 10.04 -1.82 0.29
CA ASN A 394 9.67 -2.85 1.28
C ASN A 394 8.65 -2.31 2.31
N MET A 395 7.74 -1.47 1.85
CA MET A 395 6.67 -0.86 2.65
C MET A 395 5.33 -1.11 1.97
N CYS A 396 4.28 -0.93 2.73
CA CYS A 396 2.87 -0.95 2.37
C CYS A 396 2.27 0.34 2.93
N THR A 397 1.39 0.99 2.17
CA THR A 397 0.80 2.27 2.56
C THR A 397 -0.71 2.06 2.71
N VAL A 398 -1.18 2.01 3.95
CA VAL A 398 -2.61 1.85 4.28
C VAL A 398 -3.22 3.25 4.41
N ASP A 399 -4.13 3.60 3.51
CA ASP A 399 -4.88 4.85 3.55
C ASP A 399 -6.28 4.58 4.12
N LEU A 400 -6.57 5.20 5.27
CA LEU A 400 -7.85 5.12 5.96
C LEU A 400 -8.64 6.40 5.72
N PHE A 401 -9.85 6.29 5.16
CA PHE A 401 -10.69 7.42 4.74
C PHE A 401 -11.86 7.60 5.72
N PHE A 402 -11.78 8.61 6.59
CA PHE A 402 -12.77 8.92 7.62
C PHE A 402 -13.67 10.07 7.19
N PRO A 403 -15.01 9.92 7.12
CA PRO A 403 -15.90 10.99 6.66
C PRO A 403 -15.78 12.29 7.48
N LYS A 404 -15.60 13.45 6.82
CA LYS A 404 -15.54 14.76 7.50
C LYS A 404 -16.88 15.18 8.11
N ASN A 405 -17.98 14.79 7.47
CA ASN A 405 -19.34 15.14 7.88
C ASN A 405 -19.87 14.29 9.06
N TYR A 406 -19.05 13.41 9.64
CA TYR A 406 -19.44 12.59 10.81
C TYR A 406 -19.65 13.39 12.11
N LYS A 407 -19.31 14.69 12.09
CA LYS A 407 -19.39 15.62 13.23
C LYS A 407 -20.78 15.82 13.83
N SER A 408 -21.87 15.37 13.19
CA SER A 408 -23.23 15.70 13.62
C SER A 408 -23.71 14.92 14.85
N GLN A 409 -23.42 13.61 14.99
CA GLN A 409 -24.02 12.82 16.08
C GLN A 409 -23.17 11.73 16.78
N ASN A 410 -22.02 11.25 16.26
CA ASN A 410 -21.29 10.17 16.99
C ASN A 410 -19.76 10.05 16.75
N ASN A 411 -18.98 11.08 17.10
CA ASN A 411 -17.51 11.02 17.07
C ASN A 411 -16.94 9.85 17.90
N PHE A 412 -17.57 9.50 19.02
CA PHE A 412 -17.14 8.38 19.86
C PHE A 412 -17.19 7.04 19.12
N GLN A 413 -18.31 6.74 18.44
CA GLN A 413 -18.41 5.53 17.62
C GLN A 413 -17.36 5.49 16.50
N LEU A 414 -17.02 6.64 15.90
CA LEU A 414 -15.95 6.70 14.90
C LEU A 414 -14.59 6.30 15.51
N ILE A 415 -14.27 6.77 16.72
CA ILE A 415 -13.05 6.43 17.45
C ILE A 415 -13.02 4.94 17.82
N VAL A 416 -14.10 4.40 18.39
CA VAL A 416 -14.22 2.96 18.71
C VAL A 416 -14.05 2.10 17.44
N ASN A 417 -14.72 2.47 16.35
CA ASN A 417 -14.56 1.81 15.06
C ASN A 417 -13.11 1.89 14.56
N THR A 418 -12.44 3.04 14.71
CA THR A 418 -11.02 3.22 14.35
C THR A 418 -10.11 2.27 15.13
N LEU A 419 -10.44 1.99 16.39
CA LEU A 419 -9.66 1.09 17.24
C LEU A 419 -9.87 -0.38 16.93
N LEU A 420 -11.04 -0.78 16.42
CA LEU A 420 -11.24 -2.12 15.86
C LEU A 420 -10.37 -2.32 14.60
N ILE A 421 -10.20 -1.27 13.78
CA ILE A 421 -9.27 -1.29 12.63
C ILE A 421 -7.82 -1.41 13.13
N PHE A 422 -7.45 -0.61 14.13
CA PHE A 422 -6.13 -0.70 14.78
C PHE A 422 -5.89 -2.12 15.28
N GLU A 423 -6.81 -2.70 16.05
CA GLU A 423 -6.67 -4.04 16.63
C GLU A 423 -6.44 -5.11 15.57
N ASN A 424 -7.21 -5.11 14.49
CA ASN A 424 -7.08 -6.09 13.42
C ASN A 424 -5.74 -5.96 12.67
N LEU A 425 -5.33 -4.72 12.32
CA LEU A 425 -4.01 -4.45 11.72
C LEU A 425 -2.87 -4.86 12.68
N TYR A 426 -2.99 -4.45 13.93
CA TYR A 426 -1.99 -4.65 14.98
C TYR A 426 -1.78 -6.13 15.28
N ASN A 427 -2.87 -6.90 15.45
CA ASN A 427 -2.81 -8.33 15.70
C ASN A 427 -2.10 -9.08 14.57
N VAL A 428 -2.30 -8.70 13.31
CA VAL A 428 -1.62 -9.37 12.19
C VAL A 428 -0.16 -8.94 12.04
N ILE A 429 0.16 -7.66 12.26
CA ILE A 429 1.57 -7.23 12.35
C ILE A 429 2.28 -7.99 13.49
N ARG A 430 1.63 -8.16 14.64
CA ARG A 430 2.15 -8.88 15.81
C ARG A 430 2.32 -10.37 15.56
N GLN A 431 1.33 -11.04 14.96
CA GLN A 431 1.45 -12.44 14.52
C GLN A 431 2.64 -12.61 13.56
N LYS A 432 2.80 -11.69 12.61
CA LYS A 432 3.92 -11.71 11.66
C LYS A 432 5.27 -11.32 12.27
N SER A 433 5.31 -10.49 13.31
CA SER A 433 6.57 -10.17 14.01
C SER A 433 7.11 -11.36 14.80
N PHE A 434 6.23 -12.27 15.26
CA PHE A 434 6.64 -13.55 15.85
C PHE A 434 7.25 -14.55 14.84
N GLU A 435 7.07 -14.36 13.53
CA GLU A 435 7.77 -15.16 12.49
C GLU A 435 9.21 -14.66 12.26
N ILE A 436 9.54 -13.43 12.69
CA ILE A 436 10.88 -12.85 12.56
C ILE A 436 11.83 -13.44 13.64
N PRO A 437 13.08 -13.83 13.32
CA PRO A 437 14.00 -14.39 14.33
C PRO A 437 14.30 -13.40 15.47
N PRO A 438 14.42 -13.85 16.73
CA PRO A 438 14.58 -12.99 17.92
C PRO A 438 15.67 -11.91 17.79
N ASN A 439 16.78 -12.26 17.17
CA ASN A 439 17.96 -11.42 16.95
C ASN A 439 17.62 -10.12 16.19
N TYR A 440 16.60 -10.16 15.32
CA TYR A 440 16.13 -9.00 14.56
C TYR A 440 14.96 -8.25 15.24
N ARG A 441 14.31 -8.85 16.25
CA ARG A 441 13.21 -8.20 17.00
C ARG A 441 13.73 -7.05 17.87
N ILE A 442 14.91 -7.20 18.45
CA ILE A 442 15.51 -6.21 19.37
C ILE A 442 15.81 -4.87 18.68
N VAL A 443 16.11 -4.87 17.37
CA VAL A 443 16.42 -3.65 16.60
C VAL A 443 15.15 -2.92 16.12
N LEU A 444 14.01 -3.61 16.04
CA LEU A 444 12.75 -3.07 15.48
C LEU A 444 11.64 -2.84 16.51
N GLY A 445 11.76 -3.42 17.71
CA GLY A 445 10.66 -3.55 18.66
C GLY A 445 9.71 -4.69 18.28
N TYR A 446 9.00 -5.27 19.27
CA TYR A 446 8.07 -6.38 19.03
C TYR A 446 6.88 -5.99 18.13
N VAL A 447 6.40 -4.76 18.27
CA VAL A 447 5.59 -4.09 17.26
C VAL A 447 6.14 -2.66 17.08
N PRO A 448 6.37 -2.20 15.85
CA PRO A 448 6.82 -0.84 15.59
C PRO A 448 5.68 0.18 15.76
N TYR A 449 5.41 0.58 17.01
CA TYR A 449 4.31 1.48 17.38
C TYR A 449 4.24 2.79 16.58
N PHE A 450 5.39 3.30 16.10
CA PHE A 450 5.46 4.50 15.26
C PHE A 450 4.61 4.43 13.99
N MET A 451 4.32 3.22 13.47
CA MET A 451 3.51 3.04 12.26
C MET A 451 2.04 3.40 12.47
N PHE A 452 1.58 3.33 13.72
CA PHE A 452 0.23 3.73 14.13
C PHE A 452 0.18 5.16 14.65
N SER A 453 1.30 5.88 14.71
CA SER A 453 1.31 7.27 15.17
C SER A 453 0.39 8.21 14.36
N PRO A 454 0.28 8.12 13.02
CA PRO A 454 -0.69 8.92 12.27
C PRO A 454 -2.15 8.64 12.68
N LEU A 455 -2.46 7.40 13.09
CA LEU A 455 -3.77 7.02 13.59
C LEU A 455 -4.02 7.57 15.00
N ALA A 456 -3.01 7.49 15.85
CA ALA A 456 -3.01 8.03 17.19
C ALA A 456 -3.19 9.57 17.18
N GLU A 457 -2.42 10.29 16.35
CA GLU A 457 -2.58 11.73 16.09
C GLU A 457 -4.00 12.07 15.60
N TYR A 458 -4.54 11.28 14.67
CA TYR A 458 -5.91 11.48 14.17
C TYR A 458 -6.98 11.29 15.26
N ILE A 459 -6.86 10.23 16.08
CA ILE A 459 -7.77 9.98 17.21
C ILE A 459 -7.67 11.12 18.23
N LEU A 460 -6.46 11.56 18.60
CA LEU A 460 -6.26 12.67 19.54
C LEU A 460 -6.93 13.94 19.01
N LYS A 461 -6.62 14.37 17.79
CA LYS A 461 -7.23 15.56 17.16
C LYS A 461 -8.75 15.48 17.04
N THR A 462 -9.29 14.29 16.76
CA THR A 462 -10.75 14.07 16.64
C THR A 462 -11.46 14.05 18.01
N THR A 463 -10.78 13.55 19.04
CA THR A 463 -11.28 13.51 20.43
C THR A 463 -11.26 14.88 21.08
N ILE A 464 -10.14 15.59 20.96
CA ILE A 464 -9.79 16.71 21.84
C ILE A 464 -10.34 18.07 21.36
N ARG A 465 -10.74 18.22 20.09
CA ARG A 465 -11.34 19.44 19.51
C ARG A 465 -10.46 20.71 19.43
N SER A 466 -9.28 20.76 20.04
CA SER A 466 -8.30 21.84 19.86
C SER A 466 -7.21 21.54 18.82
N ASP A 467 -6.50 22.59 18.39
CA ASP A 467 -5.37 22.51 17.46
C ASP A 467 -4.10 21.97 18.16
N LEU A 468 -4.13 20.67 18.47
CA LEU A 468 -2.98 19.92 18.95
C LEU A 468 -1.87 19.93 17.90
N ARG A 469 -0.71 20.48 18.27
CA ARG A 469 0.52 20.40 17.47
C ARG A 469 1.44 19.37 18.09
N PHE A 470 1.79 18.37 17.29
CA PHE A 470 2.88 17.44 17.57
C PHE A 470 4.14 17.98 16.87
N PRO A 471 5.25 18.28 17.57
CA PRO A 471 6.43 18.91 16.96
C PRO A 471 7.00 18.10 15.80
N LYS A 472 6.91 18.63 14.57
CA LYS A 472 7.26 17.90 13.33
C LYS A 472 8.76 17.73 13.05
N TYR A 473 9.62 18.39 13.83
CA TYR A 473 11.06 18.39 13.62
C TYR A 473 11.79 18.33 14.95
N PHE A 474 12.85 17.52 15.02
CA PHE A 474 13.92 17.76 15.97
C PHE A 474 15.23 18.12 15.30
N ILE A 475 15.78 19.25 15.73
CA ILE A 475 17.21 19.39 15.94
C ILE A 475 17.38 19.59 17.44
N LYS A 476 17.77 18.51 18.16
CA LYS A 476 18.09 18.41 19.61
C LYS A 476 16.96 18.41 20.67
N GLY A 477 16.42 17.21 20.94
CA GLY A 477 16.21 16.69 22.32
C GLY A 477 14.90 16.94 23.07
N SER A 478 13.86 16.12 22.83
CA SER A 478 12.86 15.73 23.85
C SER A 478 12.34 14.31 23.62
N LEU A 479 11.62 13.76 24.59
CA LEU A 479 11.03 12.42 24.55
C LEU A 479 10.00 12.30 23.41
N LEU A 480 10.21 11.30 22.54
CA LEU A 480 9.22 10.71 21.61
C LEU A 480 8.24 11.70 20.94
N THR A 481 8.60 12.24 19.77
CA THR A 481 7.81 13.24 19.01
C THR A 481 6.49 12.76 18.40
N TYR A 482 6.00 11.57 18.77
CA TYR A 482 4.96 10.85 18.06
C TYR A 482 4.03 10.13 19.05
N PRO A 483 2.70 10.36 18.99
CA PRO A 483 1.75 9.59 19.78
C PRO A 483 1.88 8.08 19.51
N ILE A 484 1.97 7.29 20.57
CA ILE A 484 2.12 5.84 20.59
C ILE A 484 0.75 5.23 20.89
N LEU A 485 0.12 4.58 19.90
CA LEU A 485 -1.09 3.79 20.09
C LEU A 485 -0.72 2.31 20.31
N PHE A 486 -1.16 1.74 21.44
CA PHE A 486 -0.87 0.37 21.85
C PHE A 486 -2.06 -0.29 22.54
N ALA A 487 -2.08 -1.62 22.56
CA ALA A 487 -3.06 -2.40 23.31
C ALA A 487 -2.59 -2.60 24.76
N ARG A 488 -3.54 -2.67 25.71
CA ARG A 488 -3.29 -2.85 27.15
C ARG A 488 -2.28 -3.97 27.46
N TYR A 489 -2.38 -5.08 26.75
CA TYR A 489 -1.56 -6.27 26.98
C TYR A 489 -0.12 -6.17 26.48
N ASP A 490 0.25 -5.10 25.75
CA ASP A 490 1.62 -4.81 25.30
C ASP A 490 2.24 -3.61 26.05
N LEU A 491 1.73 -3.32 27.25
CA LEU A 491 2.28 -2.28 28.13
C LEU A 491 3.79 -2.45 28.36
N ASP A 492 4.24 -3.65 28.74
CA ASP A 492 5.67 -3.87 29.06
C ASP A 492 6.58 -3.77 27.81
N ASP A 493 6.10 -4.16 26.62
CA ASP A 493 6.78 -3.93 25.35
C ASP A 493 6.83 -2.43 25.00
N THR A 494 5.75 -1.70 25.27
CA THR A 494 5.67 -0.25 25.07
C THR A 494 6.63 0.50 26.01
N LEU A 495 6.68 0.14 27.29
CA LEU A 495 7.63 0.68 28.26
C LEU A 495 9.08 0.39 27.85
N SER A 496 9.33 -0.83 27.36
CA SER A 496 10.65 -1.24 26.83
C SER A 496 11.06 -0.41 25.61
N PHE A 497 10.12 -0.13 24.69
CA PHE A 497 10.34 0.75 23.55
C PHE A 497 10.65 2.19 23.98
N ILE A 498 9.87 2.76 24.91
CA ILE A 498 10.10 4.10 25.47
C ILE A 498 11.51 4.21 26.07
N LYS A 499 11.90 3.21 26.89
CA LYS A 499 13.22 3.13 27.51
C LYS A 499 14.35 2.97 26.50
N PHE A 500 14.15 2.16 25.46
CA PHE A 500 15.12 1.99 24.37
C PHE A 500 15.33 3.30 23.60
N THR A 501 14.24 3.97 23.20
CA THR A 501 14.32 5.26 22.49
C THR A 501 14.99 6.34 23.36
N ALA A 502 14.68 6.39 24.66
CA ALA A 502 15.33 7.30 25.60
C ALA A 502 16.86 7.08 25.69
N LYS A 503 17.30 5.82 25.67
CA LYS A 503 18.73 5.47 25.64
C LYS A 503 19.38 5.82 24.29
N ALA A 504 18.71 5.55 23.18
CA ALA A 504 19.22 5.82 21.84
C ALA A 504 19.40 7.32 21.57
N LEU A 505 18.54 8.17 22.15
CA LEU A 505 18.61 9.62 22.06
C LEU A 505 19.55 10.28 23.09
N GLN A 506 20.29 9.49 23.87
CA GLN A 506 21.28 9.97 24.86
C GLN A 506 20.70 11.03 25.83
N PHE A 507 19.52 10.78 26.42
CA PHE A 507 18.95 11.74 27.37
C PHE A 507 19.77 11.88 28.66
N GLU A 508 20.25 13.09 28.90
CA GLU A 508 20.93 13.51 30.12
C GLU A 508 19.98 14.32 31.04
N GLY A 509 20.32 14.39 32.32
CA GLY A 509 19.62 15.24 33.30
C GLY A 509 18.13 14.94 33.45
N THR A 510 17.31 16.00 33.40
CA THR A 510 15.87 15.94 33.70
C THR A 510 15.10 15.02 32.74
N LYS A 511 15.48 14.94 31.46
CA LYS A 511 14.79 14.13 30.44
C LYS A 511 14.84 12.63 30.70
N LYS A 512 15.89 12.16 31.37
CA LYS A 512 15.93 10.77 31.85
C LYS A 512 14.92 10.55 32.98
N ILE A 513 14.84 11.51 33.91
CA ILE A 513 13.93 11.48 35.06
C ILE A 513 12.46 11.57 34.59
N GLU A 514 12.13 12.47 33.67
CA GLU A 514 10.83 12.60 33.01
C GLU A 514 10.39 11.28 32.34
N SER A 515 11.32 10.59 31.65
CA SER A 515 11.07 9.29 31.03
C SER A 515 10.77 8.19 32.05
N GLU A 516 11.54 8.14 33.15
CA GLU A 516 11.35 7.15 34.22
C GLU A 516 10.05 7.40 34.99
N TYR A 517 9.65 8.66 35.22
CA TYR A 517 8.36 9.00 35.80
C TYR A 517 7.20 8.66 34.86
N SER A 518 7.29 9.02 33.57
CA SER A 518 6.27 8.68 32.56
C SER A 518 6.02 7.17 32.49
N GLN A 519 7.09 6.37 32.51
CA GLN A 519 7.00 4.90 32.52
C GLN A 519 6.28 4.37 33.78
N LYS A 520 6.59 4.91 34.96
CA LYS A 520 5.92 4.53 36.23
C LYS A 520 4.45 4.96 36.23
N ALA A 521 4.14 6.16 35.77
CA ALA A 521 2.79 6.68 35.66
C ALA A 521 1.93 5.81 34.72
N LEU A 522 2.42 5.52 33.51
CA LEU A 522 1.77 4.59 32.56
C LEU A 522 1.45 3.25 33.23
N LYS A 523 2.45 2.63 33.88
CA LYS A 523 2.28 1.33 34.51
C LYS A 523 1.26 1.37 35.65
N TYR A 524 1.28 2.43 36.46
CA TYR A 524 0.32 2.60 37.54
C TYR A 524 -1.11 2.80 37.03
N ILE A 525 -1.33 3.75 36.11
CA ILE A 525 -2.65 4.07 35.55
C ILE A 525 -3.26 2.83 34.91
N ILE A 526 -2.50 2.16 34.04
CA ILE A 526 -3.01 1.09 33.19
C ILE A 526 -3.31 -0.18 34.00
N HIS A 527 -2.55 -0.49 35.06
CA HIS A 527 -2.89 -1.63 35.92
C HIS A 527 -4.01 -1.35 36.92
N ASN A 528 -4.08 -0.15 37.51
CA ASN A 528 -4.87 0.09 38.72
C ASN A 528 -6.09 1.02 38.53
N LEU A 529 -6.08 1.91 37.52
CA LEU A 529 -7.08 2.97 37.38
C LEU A 529 -7.97 2.81 36.15
N ASP A 530 -7.39 2.37 35.04
CA ASP A 530 -8.10 2.23 33.77
C ASP A 530 -8.27 0.75 33.42
N THR A 531 -9.44 0.38 32.87
CA THR A 531 -9.74 -0.95 32.30
C THR A 531 -9.77 -0.94 30.77
N SER A 532 -9.47 0.22 30.15
CA SER A 532 -9.42 0.42 28.70
C SER A 532 -8.57 -0.61 27.97
N LYS A 533 -9.00 -0.91 26.75
CA LYS A 533 -8.41 -1.92 25.86
C LYS A 533 -7.22 -1.37 25.08
N PHE A 534 -7.30 -0.09 24.71
CA PHE A 534 -6.28 0.64 23.96
C PHE A 534 -5.85 1.89 24.69
N PHE A 535 -4.61 2.30 24.46
CA PHE A 535 -4.02 3.49 25.04
C PHE A 535 -3.26 4.26 23.96
N ILE A 536 -3.42 5.58 23.94
CA ILE A 536 -2.57 6.50 23.19
C ILE A 536 -1.71 7.26 24.20
N TYR A 537 -0.41 7.05 24.19
CA TYR A 537 0.55 7.85 24.96
C TYR A 537 1.22 8.87 24.04
N SER A 538 1.13 10.15 24.36
CA SER A 538 1.88 11.22 23.71
C SER A 538 2.59 12.07 24.77
N PRO A 539 3.93 12.05 24.83
CA PRO A 539 4.67 13.04 25.60
C PRO A 539 4.75 14.37 24.86
N ASN A 540 5.10 15.44 25.58
CA ASN A 540 5.46 16.77 25.06
C ASN A 540 4.44 17.31 24.03
N VAL A 541 3.15 17.26 24.40
CA VAL A 541 2.05 17.76 23.55
C VAL A 541 2.00 19.27 23.63
N VAL A 542 1.86 19.94 22.47
CA VAL A 542 1.79 21.40 22.40
C VAL A 542 0.40 21.87 21.95
N ILE A 543 -0.16 22.84 22.65
CA ILE A 543 -1.40 23.54 22.26
C ILE A 543 -1.04 24.90 21.65
N SER A 544 -1.65 25.20 20.50
CA SER A 544 -1.48 26.47 19.78
C SER A 544 -2.84 27.10 19.44
N ASN A 545 -2.91 28.43 19.39
CA ASN A 545 -4.12 29.16 18.94
C ASN A 545 -4.05 29.47 17.43
N GLY A 546 -3.65 28.50 16.62
CA GLY A 546 -3.50 28.64 15.17
C GLY A 546 -2.26 29.42 14.71
N THR A 547 -1.77 30.39 15.47
CA THR A 547 -0.44 31.01 15.26
C THR A 547 0.69 30.06 15.67
N ASP A 548 1.93 30.33 15.25
CA ASP A 548 3.10 29.53 15.64
C ASP A 548 3.54 29.75 17.10
N ASN A 549 2.77 30.51 17.87
CA ASN A 549 2.99 30.69 19.30
C ASN A 549 2.53 29.44 20.06
N VAL A 550 3.47 28.83 20.78
CA VAL A 550 3.20 27.82 21.80
C VAL A 550 2.49 28.50 22.97
N ASN A 551 1.23 28.12 23.24
CA ASN A 551 0.54 28.60 24.44
C ASN A 551 0.87 27.75 25.66
N GLN A 552 1.02 26.44 25.43
CA GLN A 552 1.22 25.45 26.47
C GLN A 552 1.93 24.21 25.93
N GLU A 553 2.81 23.66 26.75
CA GLU A 553 3.44 22.34 26.60
C GLU A 553 2.95 21.44 27.74
N ILE A 554 2.75 20.15 27.45
CA ILE A 554 2.25 19.12 28.37
C ILE A 554 3.21 17.94 28.30
N ASP A 555 3.92 17.65 29.38
CA ASP A 555 4.94 16.59 29.40
C ASP A 555 4.35 15.20 29.12
N PHE A 556 3.11 14.95 29.59
CA PHE A 556 2.45 13.65 29.51
C PHE A 556 0.95 13.75 29.18
N LEU A 557 0.54 13.17 28.05
CA LEU A 557 -0.86 12.86 27.74
C LEU A 557 -1.01 11.35 27.51
N LEU A 558 -1.92 10.71 28.25
CA LEU A 558 -2.35 9.34 28.02
C LEU A 558 -3.86 9.31 27.79
N VAL A 559 -4.31 8.63 26.74
CA VAL A 559 -5.74 8.47 26.42
C VAL A 559 -6.08 6.98 26.39
N GLY A 560 -6.73 6.49 27.44
CA GLY A 560 -7.31 5.16 27.50
C GLY A 560 -8.66 5.13 26.78
N ILE A 561 -8.90 4.09 25.98
CA ILE A 561 -10.12 3.95 25.20
C ILE A 561 -10.74 2.55 25.37
N SER A 562 -12.03 2.56 25.68
CA SER A 562 -12.89 1.40 25.89
C SER A 562 -14.12 1.47 24.97
N GLU A 563 -14.93 0.42 24.93
CA GLU A 563 -16.14 0.35 24.10
C GLU A 563 -17.19 1.41 24.46
N ASN A 564 -17.19 1.94 25.69
CA ASN A 564 -18.24 2.84 26.21
C ASN A 564 -17.70 4.19 26.75
N ALA A 565 -16.37 4.37 26.83
CA ALA A 565 -15.75 5.58 27.35
C ALA A 565 -14.32 5.81 26.80
N ILE A 566 -13.96 7.09 26.69
CA ILE A 566 -12.57 7.58 26.53
C ILE A 566 -12.15 8.21 27.86
N ASN A 567 -11.11 7.66 28.47
CA ASN A 567 -10.41 8.25 29.60
C ASN A 567 -9.18 9.03 29.09
N MET A 568 -8.95 10.24 29.58
CA MET A 568 -7.72 10.99 29.33
C MET A 568 -7.03 11.26 30.66
N TYR A 569 -5.71 11.21 30.66
CA TYR A 569 -4.84 11.44 31.79
C TYR A 569 -3.79 12.46 31.37
N ILE A 570 -3.82 13.63 31.98
CA ILE A 570 -2.88 14.73 31.73
C ILE A 570 -1.92 14.79 32.92
N GLY A 571 -0.63 14.90 32.64
CA GLY A 571 0.41 15.10 33.64
C GLY A 571 1.44 16.11 33.16
N GLU A 572 1.87 16.98 34.06
CA GLU A 572 3.02 17.85 33.88
C GLU A 572 4.08 17.38 34.88
N ILE A 573 5.27 17.06 34.39
CA ILE A 573 6.39 16.54 35.17
C ILE A 573 7.29 17.74 35.55
N LYS A 574 6.68 18.73 36.22
CA LYS A 574 7.42 19.85 36.78
C LYS A 574 8.41 19.36 37.83
N SER A 575 9.64 19.87 37.76
CA SER A 575 10.66 19.57 38.75
C SER A 575 10.40 20.21 40.13
N ASN A 576 9.45 21.17 40.26
CA ASN A 576 9.32 22.02 41.46
C ASN A 576 7.94 22.73 41.68
N GLY A 577 6.76 22.17 41.35
CA GLY A 577 5.50 22.83 41.78
C GLY A 577 4.17 22.16 41.45
N ASP A 578 3.20 22.33 42.38
CA ASP A 578 1.79 21.90 42.26
C ASP A 578 1.03 22.68 41.16
N PHE A 579 0.03 22.04 40.52
CA PHE A 579 -1.00 22.76 39.76
C PHE A 579 -1.95 23.53 40.69
N ASN A 580 -2.11 24.84 40.44
CA ASN A 580 -3.25 25.57 41.00
C ASN A 580 -4.52 25.34 40.17
N ASN A 581 -5.70 25.43 40.82
CA ASN A 581 -6.98 25.15 40.16
C ASN A 581 -7.26 26.06 38.95
N GLU A 582 -6.70 27.28 38.91
CA GLU A 582 -6.88 28.16 37.75
C GLU A 582 -6.02 27.75 36.56
N GLN A 583 -4.83 27.19 36.79
CA GLN A 583 -4.01 26.62 35.72
C GLN A 583 -4.76 25.44 35.10
N LEU A 584 -5.18 24.45 35.90
CA LEU A 584 -5.94 23.29 35.42
C LEU A 584 -7.26 23.70 34.74
N LEU A 585 -7.93 24.77 35.20
CA LEU A 585 -9.07 25.36 34.47
C LEU A 585 -8.68 25.85 33.08
N ARG A 586 -7.61 26.65 32.96
CA ARG A 586 -7.09 27.15 31.68
C ARG A 586 -6.64 26.00 30.77
N GLU A 587 -6.09 24.92 31.32
CA GLU A 587 -5.77 23.71 30.55
C GLU A 587 -7.02 23.06 29.97
N LEU A 588 -8.06 22.85 30.78
CA LEU A 588 -9.32 22.25 30.32
C LEU A 588 -10.04 23.14 29.30
N GLU A 589 -10.02 24.46 29.51
CA GLU A 589 -10.52 25.46 28.56
C GLU A 589 -9.75 25.38 27.22
N ALA A 590 -8.42 25.36 27.25
CA ALA A 590 -7.56 25.28 26.08
C ALA A 590 -7.66 23.92 25.35
N PHE A 591 -7.74 22.80 26.09
CA PHE A 591 -7.88 21.47 25.53
C PHE A 591 -9.21 21.32 24.80
N PHE A 592 -10.33 21.61 25.45
CA PHE A 592 -11.66 21.23 24.95
C PHE A 592 -12.44 22.35 24.26
N GLY A 593 -11.91 23.59 24.28
CA GLY A 593 -12.62 24.78 23.79
C GLY A 593 -13.90 25.07 24.59
N ILE A 594 -13.92 24.69 25.86
CA ILE A 594 -15.08 24.85 26.75
C ILE A 594 -14.98 26.14 27.56
N SER A 595 -16.13 26.68 27.96
CA SER A 595 -16.17 27.88 28.82
C SER A 595 -15.61 27.60 30.22
N PRO A 596 -15.08 28.62 30.93
CA PRO A 596 -14.64 28.49 32.31
C PRO A 596 -15.70 27.92 33.25
N GLN A 597 -16.98 28.19 33.00
CA GLN A 597 -18.08 27.65 33.80
C GLN A 597 -18.29 26.15 33.57
N GLN A 598 -18.11 25.66 32.34
CA GLN A 598 -18.13 24.22 32.03
C GLN A 598 -16.90 23.52 32.65
N ALA A 599 -15.70 24.10 32.49
CA ALA A 599 -14.48 23.59 33.11
C ALA A 599 -14.58 23.54 34.66
N ARG A 600 -15.22 24.54 35.29
CA ARG A 600 -15.51 24.53 36.74
C ARG A 600 -16.51 23.45 37.13
N LYS A 601 -17.61 23.26 36.40
CA LYS A 601 -18.57 22.15 36.65
C LYS A 601 -17.88 20.79 36.57
N ILE A 602 -16.94 20.64 35.65
CA ILE A 602 -16.12 19.46 35.42
C ILE A 602 -15.12 19.17 36.57
N LEU A 603 -14.60 20.21 37.22
CA LEU A 603 -13.65 20.10 38.33
C LEU A 603 -14.27 19.81 39.71
N VAL A 604 -15.59 19.95 39.85
CA VAL A 604 -16.28 19.83 41.15
C VAL A 604 -16.74 18.39 41.48
N SER A 605 -16.66 17.46 40.53
CA SER A 605 -17.54 16.27 40.51
C SER A 605 -17.04 14.97 41.16
N GLU A 606 -15.77 14.78 41.53
CA GLU A 606 -15.28 13.72 42.46
C GLU A 606 -13.74 13.66 42.51
N SER A 607 -13.11 13.84 43.68
CA SER A 607 -11.64 13.66 43.86
C SER A 607 -11.28 12.68 44.99
N SER A 608 -10.90 11.44 44.63
CA SER A 608 -10.10 10.55 45.48
C SER A 608 -8.59 10.77 45.28
N LYS A 609 -7.79 10.34 46.26
CA LYS A 609 -6.33 10.54 46.28
C LYS A 609 -5.62 9.23 45.99
N ILE A 610 -4.74 9.25 45.00
CA ILE A 610 -3.85 8.13 44.67
C ILE A 610 -2.47 8.46 45.22
N SER A 611 -1.99 7.64 46.14
CA SER A 611 -0.62 7.70 46.66
C SER A 611 0.10 6.41 46.33
N HIS A 612 1.08 6.45 45.41
CA HIS A 612 2.09 5.40 45.35
C HIS A 612 3.07 5.61 46.52
N PRO A 613 3.49 4.58 47.27
CA PRO A 613 4.33 4.75 48.46
C PRO A 613 5.70 5.39 48.21
N GLU A 614 6.16 5.41 46.95
CA GLU A 614 7.54 5.76 46.59
C GLU A 614 7.70 7.10 45.84
N TYR A 615 6.65 7.68 45.24
CA TYR A 615 6.79 8.80 44.31
C TYR A 615 5.65 9.83 44.36
N HIS A 616 6.00 11.07 44.03
CA HIS A 616 5.15 12.25 44.05
C HIS A 616 4.99 12.80 42.63
N ALA A 617 3.87 12.46 41.97
CA ALA A 617 3.51 12.95 40.64
C ALA A 617 2.01 13.28 40.60
N GLU A 618 1.64 14.41 40.00
CA GLU A 618 0.24 14.79 39.78
C GLU A 618 -0.26 14.25 38.43
N ILE A 619 -1.41 13.58 38.43
CA ILE A 619 -2.04 12.99 37.24
C ILE A 619 -3.54 13.31 37.28
N SER A 620 -4.01 14.08 36.31
CA SER A 620 -5.40 14.51 36.17
C SER A 620 -6.16 13.59 35.20
N GLN A 621 -7.09 12.77 35.71
CA GLN A 621 -8.00 11.99 34.86
C GLN A 621 -9.20 12.82 34.40
N ILE A 622 -9.73 12.54 33.20
CA ILE A 622 -10.94 13.09 32.58
C ILE A 622 -11.67 11.92 31.90
N ILE A 623 -13.00 11.82 32.00
CA ILE A 623 -13.79 10.70 31.45
C ILE A 623 -14.87 11.21 30.50
N ILE A 624 -14.85 10.78 29.24
CA ILE A 624 -15.89 11.04 28.23
C ILE A 624 -16.66 9.74 27.97
N GLY A 625 -17.91 9.67 28.41
CA GLY A 625 -18.81 8.53 28.15
C GLY A 625 -19.75 8.73 26.96
N SER A 626 -20.38 7.64 26.51
CA SER A 626 -21.46 7.65 25.51
C SER A 626 -22.83 7.40 26.16
N ASN A 627 -23.61 8.46 26.40
CA ASN A 627 -25.05 8.37 26.69
C ASN A 627 -25.88 8.86 25.48
N THR A 628 -27.08 8.32 25.34
CA THR A 628 -27.80 8.18 24.05
C THR A 628 -28.54 9.42 23.54
N ASN A 629 -28.53 9.58 22.21
CA ASN A 629 -29.55 10.25 21.37
C ASN A 629 -30.22 11.54 21.91
N THR A 630 -29.44 12.50 22.39
CA THR A 630 -29.89 13.90 22.50
C THR A 630 -28.85 14.85 21.93
N THR A 631 -29.32 15.87 21.20
CA THR A 631 -28.50 17.01 20.77
C THR A 631 -27.82 17.62 21.99
N VAL A 632 -26.51 17.85 21.89
CA VAL A 632 -25.61 18.11 23.03
C VAL A 632 -26.10 19.28 23.90
N ASN A 633 -26.76 18.92 25.01
CA ASN A 633 -26.81 19.71 26.22
C ASN A 633 -25.99 18.93 27.26
N LEU A 634 -24.94 19.54 27.80
CA LEU A 634 -23.86 18.85 28.54
C LEU A 634 -24.25 18.51 29.98
N GLU A 635 -25.24 17.61 30.18
CA GLU A 635 -25.74 17.27 31.53
C GLU A 635 -25.61 15.78 31.93
N SER A 636 -25.28 14.84 31.03
CA SER A 636 -25.32 13.39 31.34
C SER A 636 -24.02 12.61 31.19
N ASN A 637 -22.88 13.28 30.97
CA ASN A 637 -21.55 12.64 30.93
C ASN A 637 -20.79 12.88 32.24
N LYS A 638 -20.63 11.82 33.05
CA LYS A 638 -19.87 11.88 34.31
C LYS A 638 -18.37 11.99 34.04
N ILE A 639 -17.82 13.19 34.23
CA ILE A 639 -16.39 13.45 34.30
C ILE A 639 -15.95 13.40 35.77
N ARG A 640 -14.80 12.79 36.08
CA ARG A 640 -14.21 12.66 37.43
C ARG A 640 -12.74 13.11 37.38
N ILE A 641 -12.31 13.96 38.32
CA ILE A 641 -10.98 14.63 38.32
C ILE A 641 -10.36 14.61 39.73
N PHE A 642 -9.09 14.21 39.82
CA PHE A 642 -8.38 13.91 41.08
C PHE A 642 -7.37 15.01 41.49
N ARG A 643 -7.06 15.16 42.80
CA ARG A 643 -6.19 16.27 43.33
C ARG A 643 -5.47 15.96 44.65
N LYS A 644 -4.14 16.23 44.76
CA LYS A 644 -3.41 16.46 46.04
C LYS A 644 -1.97 17.00 45.86
N SER A 645 -1.64 18.04 46.64
CA SER A 645 -0.31 18.68 46.78
C SER A 645 0.77 17.90 47.56
N ILE A 646 2.03 18.33 47.41
CA ILE A 646 3.24 17.81 48.08
C ILE A 646 4.06 18.94 48.76
N ARG A 647 4.87 18.60 49.77
CA ARG A 647 5.99 19.44 50.28
C ARG A 647 7.30 18.63 50.24
N PRO A 648 8.46 19.26 50.00
CA PRO A 648 9.75 18.58 50.06
C PRO A 648 10.12 18.21 51.51
N LEU A 649 10.94 17.16 51.65
CA LEU A 649 11.73 16.88 52.84
C LEU A 649 13.15 17.45 52.63
N ASP A 650 13.69 18.11 53.65
CA ASP A 650 14.95 18.84 53.56
C ASP A 650 16.13 17.94 53.19
N ALA A 651 16.83 18.30 52.11
CA ALA A 651 18.17 17.81 51.80
C ALA A 651 19.19 18.94 52.08
N SER A 652 20.14 18.68 52.97
CA SER A 652 21.12 19.68 53.41
C SER A 652 22.18 19.96 52.33
N PRO A 653 22.74 21.19 52.28
CA PRO A 653 23.80 21.51 51.35
C PRO A 653 25.17 21.05 51.90
N LYS A 654 25.93 20.31 51.09
CA LYS A 654 27.39 20.30 51.18
C LYS A 654 28.01 20.41 49.80
N SER A 655 28.83 21.45 49.65
CA SER A 655 29.73 21.66 48.52
C SER A 655 30.81 20.58 48.46
N ASN A 656 31.39 20.35 47.28
CA ASN A 656 32.77 20.79 47.02
C ASN A 656 33.15 20.79 45.52
N ILE A 657 34.17 21.60 45.24
CA ILE A 657 34.66 22.14 43.96
C ILE A 657 35.64 21.14 43.25
N VAL A 658 36.22 21.58 42.11
CA VAL A 658 37.44 21.09 41.39
C VAL A 658 37.12 20.13 40.21
N TRP A 659 37.57 20.31 38.96
CA TRP A 659 38.46 21.30 38.27
C TRP A 659 37.95 21.56 36.81
N PHE A 660 38.74 22.25 35.96
CA PHE A 660 38.63 22.31 34.48
C PHE A 660 40.04 22.27 33.85
N SER A 661 40.10 22.00 32.54
CA SER A 661 41.30 21.93 31.65
C SER A 661 42.16 20.65 31.77
N LEU A 662 42.72 20.11 30.69
CA LEU A 662 42.74 20.56 29.27
C LEU A 662 42.58 19.35 28.34
#